data_AF-A0A2G8RZY3-F1
#
_entry.id   AF-A0A2G8RZY3-F1
#
_cell.length_a   1.000
_cell.length_b   1.000
_cell.length_c   1.000
_cell.angle_alpha   90.00
_cell.angle_beta   90.00
_cell.angle_gamma   90.00
#
_symmetry.space_group_name_H-M   'P 1'
#
loop_
_entity.id
_entity.type
_entity.pdbx_description
1 polymer ?
#
loop_
_entity_poly.entity_id
_entity_poly.type
_entity_poly.pdbx_seq_one_letter_code
_entity_poly.pdbx_strand_id
1 'polypeptide(L)'
;MASSLHFTTPYLFHPIGNTTPVCLTRDLPPDVPANILLLPCGDPRNVLYTIFCERSNRVRKSLDFTCCDHDPSILARDVLLLTMVMDRVANPIVWNVFYHMYLDLDSRSTLVSQCQKLASYASLQAWRASPYGSVIKMGTDYTFAELRRHWDLYADFYHPSNVHRLEALQEAMDHALKEALPFNDKNMAIRSCGLFCIVTSQFETTGSLFHDLYQHYCETGTTITDKTRLVASTHPNSTFLYSRAGEGFKLVPKTDPIIPFAHDALFGNAGNRTLSIEDLVDSAQSQFRTWCAAFRTVTMKKTSGQTTPIVVRFLLGDALAIARAFQDFPHNPASGTLNHPWATPTVSPWTAFPMELNREEYADRGAPTRFDAIDTSDISDYLGLLNLLLATAPLLTRASSSVLYTQSSELYSSDPATEFEASLFASLSVVGILMDLVPIDVLSGFASTCNMHELLMAAVRSMDLNQDLLQQRFTWKRPSSGDLLAYPDGGPRVPVSFDTHQFAKLLHNIYLDTFRSGDPAHAPAIEKAVKGRNNALARSLLRGVLECPSREAFAVFLSFIRASLQISEEQWSDIMYSFLTMRSENQPHFDMLADSDLHVQLSRHGLHTASGLDHARNSVSSISEPGRLSFWPSVPPFIRVFLIVTRDDFARLEQNVAGVKPMLNVWMHGVIDHGQDQDPHIFQSVDAAYGTLVDTGTAAAPSLSFQEDPEGSKNGADLVVSFVVPSHILRVAEPPAPMVSLQVRSDFNTRGKLAIEVPGMSIFSANVEDTDYVYLLPEPQLPHAIPRSVRPSSPDPTRRSTRRSARPNEAGDIGYQHPVRVELDAAGKQVASLTAKLEITNPAAYTVFSAGTMPTVSQRSPCTVHVVLGTHKQIIAFPVPIVGSSGRRKVRIARKSSYIEVVVPIAIPFLEPDGYKVNQFPVVRANGSLVSWNIHRVFLDLLPVLDRANISDAPLESWYCAHLSSPRSLRERILFEEDLTRTDPLVNVKMTTGGILMVAAGFLEPPKRVFGLKPNPRKDPDMFLFIDKIRYDTTSHMMVLDAFALVLSEDILPHVRTALPRLAAGPAVMHAPVLGWEREMCLWRRILPALAERCRTTWTHRADCEYRVVQPDGSVHWQIPRGPPNSKRLGDPLCTCGRGRDVGGMMREGAWQAFAPFVTRIALSLLFGVAHVEQIVDPLESVEDFKSEEEAPGTLPPGPAVPVAAIRSKSMAKVRGTDLQDGAAK
;
A
#
# COMPACT_ATOMS: atom_id res chain seq x y z
N MET A 1 -2.94 -18.55 3.98
CA MET A 1 -3.73 -17.54 3.24
C MET A 1 -4.35 -18.25 2.07
N ALA A 2 -5.58 -17.87 1.70
CA ALA A 2 -6.35 -18.64 0.74
C ALA A 2 -7.29 -17.74 -0.06
N SER A 3 -7.43 -18.07 -1.34
CA SER A 3 -8.41 -17.52 -2.27
C SER A 3 -9.16 -18.68 -2.90
N SER A 4 -10.43 -18.47 -3.25
CA SER A 4 -11.18 -19.47 -4.01
C SER A 4 -10.55 -19.68 -5.40
N LEU A 5 -10.63 -20.89 -5.95
CA LEU A 5 -10.17 -21.15 -7.31
C LEU A 5 -11.07 -20.40 -8.30
N HIS A 6 -10.47 -19.74 -9.28
CA HIS A 6 -11.20 -19.05 -10.34
C HIS A 6 -10.59 -19.32 -11.71
N PHE A 7 -11.45 -19.26 -12.72
CA PHE A 7 -11.09 -19.28 -14.12
C PHE A 7 -11.39 -17.90 -14.72
N THR A 8 -10.41 -17.32 -15.41
CA THR A 8 -10.53 -16.01 -16.06
C THR A 8 -10.04 -16.13 -17.49
N THR A 9 -10.91 -15.77 -18.44
CA THR A 9 -10.57 -15.68 -19.86
C THR A 9 -11.15 -14.41 -20.47
N PRO A 10 -10.36 -13.67 -21.27
CA PRO A 10 -8.95 -13.92 -21.62
C PRO A 10 -7.96 -13.48 -20.52
N TYR A 11 -6.80 -14.16 -20.41
CA TYR A 11 -5.64 -13.63 -19.66
C TYR A 11 -5.14 -12.36 -20.35
N LEU A 12 -4.83 -11.35 -19.53
CA LEU A 12 -4.42 -10.03 -19.96
C LEU A 12 -2.98 -9.78 -19.52
N PHE A 13 -2.09 -9.57 -20.50
CA PHE A 13 -0.66 -9.38 -20.27
C PHE A 13 -0.32 -7.90 -20.06
N HIS A 14 0.35 -7.60 -18.93
CA HIS A 14 0.75 -6.25 -18.52
C HIS A 14 2.29 -6.09 -18.48
N PRO A 15 2.98 -6.06 -19.64
CA PRO A 15 4.45 -6.00 -19.71
C PRO A 15 5.06 -4.64 -19.38
N ILE A 16 4.24 -3.60 -19.31
CA ILE A 16 4.64 -2.23 -19.02
C ILE A 16 3.74 -1.75 -17.90
N GLY A 17 4.32 -1.13 -16.89
CA GLY A 17 3.52 -0.68 -15.78
C GLY A 17 2.57 0.46 -16.18
N ASN A 18 1.47 0.55 -15.44
CA ASN A 18 0.34 1.45 -15.69
C ASN A 18 0.24 2.69 -14.75
N THR A 19 1.33 3.09 -14.07
CA THR A 19 1.34 4.26 -13.17
C THR A 19 2.67 5.03 -13.23
N THR A 20 2.68 6.27 -12.73
CA THR A 20 3.93 7.02 -12.53
C THR A 20 4.83 6.35 -11.48
N PRO A 21 6.16 6.51 -11.59
CA PRO A 21 7.09 5.80 -10.73
C PRO A 21 7.02 6.36 -9.30
N VAL A 22 7.24 5.50 -8.32
CA VAL A 22 7.29 5.89 -6.91
C VAL A 22 8.63 5.60 -6.28
N CYS A 23 9.06 6.45 -5.35
CA CYS A 23 10.22 6.17 -4.52
C CYS A 23 9.81 5.26 -3.35
N LEU A 24 10.28 4.01 -3.37
CA LEU A 24 9.94 2.98 -2.38
C LEU A 24 10.55 3.25 -1.00
N THR A 25 11.39 4.28 -0.89
CA THR A 25 12.07 4.67 0.34
C THR A 25 11.63 6.02 0.87
N ARG A 26 10.53 6.56 0.35
CA ARG A 26 9.98 7.87 0.74
C ARG A 26 9.63 7.98 2.22
N ASP A 27 9.29 6.87 2.88
CA ASP A 27 8.98 6.83 4.32
C ASP A 27 10.12 6.25 5.18
N LEU A 28 11.26 5.94 4.58
CA LEU A 28 12.40 5.31 5.26
C LEU A 28 13.53 6.32 5.52
N PRO A 29 14.26 6.19 6.64
CA PRO A 29 15.41 7.05 6.92
C PRO A 29 16.48 6.97 5.83
N PRO A 30 17.22 8.07 5.56
CA PRO A 30 18.24 8.13 4.50
C PRO A 30 19.48 7.26 4.75
N ASP A 31 19.75 6.89 5.99
CA ASP A 31 21.05 6.35 6.43
C ASP A 31 20.97 4.96 7.06
N VAL A 32 19.83 4.28 6.87
CA VAL A 32 19.62 2.89 7.32
C VAL A 32 19.43 2.00 6.09
N PRO A 33 20.02 0.79 6.08
CA PRO A 33 19.68 -0.24 5.10
C PRO A 33 18.17 -0.45 4.98
N ALA A 34 17.68 -0.70 3.77
CA ALA A 34 16.27 -0.94 3.51
C ALA A 34 16.07 -2.27 2.80
N ASN A 35 15.27 -3.15 3.41
CA ASN A 35 14.72 -4.34 2.76
C ASN A 35 13.33 -4.00 2.22
N ILE A 36 13.11 -4.17 0.92
CA ILE A 36 11.91 -3.70 0.22
C ILE A 36 11.30 -4.87 -0.54
N LEU A 37 10.00 -5.12 -0.34
CA LEU A 37 9.24 -6.13 -1.07
C LEU A 37 8.30 -5.44 -2.05
N LEU A 38 8.32 -5.86 -3.31
CA LEU A 38 7.30 -5.52 -4.31
C LEU A 38 6.47 -6.77 -4.60
N LEU A 39 5.17 -6.70 -4.35
CA LEU A 39 4.27 -7.85 -4.39
C LEU A 39 2.95 -7.46 -5.05
N PRO A 40 2.86 -7.44 -6.40
CA PRO A 40 3.89 -7.73 -7.39
C PRO A 40 4.74 -6.49 -7.74
N CYS A 41 5.78 -6.70 -8.54
CA CYS A 41 6.67 -5.66 -9.04
C CYS A 41 6.22 -5.04 -10.36
N GLY A 42 5.62 -5.82 -11.27
CA GLY A 42 5.14 -5.37 -12.58
C GLY A 42 6.25 -5.00 -13.57
N ASP A 43 7.06 -3.98 -13.27
CA ASP A 43 8.21 -3.59 -14.09
C ASP A 43 9.32 -2.99 -13.20
N PRO A 44 10.53 -2.69 -13.73
CA PRO A 44 11.63 -2.24 -12.91
C PRO A 44 11.57 -0.72 -12.63
N ARG A 45 10.51 0.01 -13.02
CA ARG A 45 10.47 1.48 -12.92
C ARG A 45 10.65 1.97 -11.49
N ASN A 46 9.98 1.35 -10.52
CA ASN A 46 10.02 1.77 -9.13
C ASN A 46 11.40 1.49 -8.52
N VAL A 47 12.04 0.39 -8.93
CA VAL A 47 13.42 0.05 -8.52
C VAL A 47 14.41 1.05 -9.11
N LEU A 48 14.38 1.27 -10.43
CA LEU A 48 15.27 2.20 -11.13
C LEU A 48 15.10 3.64 -10.60
N TYR A 49 13.86 4.08 -10.40
CA TYR A 49 13.55 5.40 -9.86
C TYR A 49 14.02 5.56 -8.41
N THR A 50 13.82 4.56 -7.56
CA THR A 50 14.31 4.58 -6.17
C THR A 50 15.84 4.67 -6.10
N ILE A 51 16.55 3.90 -6.94
CA ILE A 51 18.01 3.96 -7.05
C ILE A 51 18.47 5.32 -7.57
N PHE A 52 17.75 5.89 -8.54
CA PHE A 52 18.00 7.25 -9.03
C PHE A 52 17.83 8.28 -7.91
N CYS A 53 16.77 8.19 -7.11
CA CYS A 53 16.53 9.10 -5.98
C CYS A 53 17.67 9.03 -4.95
N GLU A 54 18.01 7.81 -4.53
CA GLU A 54 19.02 7.56 -3.49
C GLU A 54 20.47 7.78 -3.99
N ARG A 55 20.72 7.96 -5.30
CA ARG A 55 22.05 8.34 -5.81
C ARG A 55 22.53 9.69 -5.29
N SER A 56 21.60 10.60 -5.00
CA SER A 56 21.88 11.94 -4.48
C SER A 56 22.21 11.93 -2.99
N ASN A 57 21.83 10.84 -2.31
CA ASN A 57 22.05 10.66 -0.88
C ASN A 57 23.51 10.33 -0.59
N ARG A 58 24.22 11.30 -0.01
CA ARG A 58 25.64 11.16 0.34
C ARG A 58 25.86 10.32 1.60
N VAL A 59 24.80 10.06 2.37
CA VAL A 59 24.87 9.26 3.58
C VAL A 59 24.93 7.76 3.27
N ARG A 60 24.65 7.37 2.02
CA ARG A 60 24.87 6.02 1.46
C ARG A 60 24.17 4.90 2.26
N LYS A 61 23.01 4.44 1.77
CA LYS A 61 22.28 3.30 2.32
C LYS A 61 22.29 2.08 1.39
N SER A 62 22.28 0.89 1.99
CA SER A 62 22.09 -0.37 1.26
C SER A 62 20.63 -0.53 0.86
N LEU A 63 20.39 -1.08 -0.33
CA LEU A 63 19.06 -1.35 -0.87
C LEU A 63 18.97 -2.82 -1.27
N ASP A 64 18.03 -3.56 -0.67
CA ASP A 64 17.70 -4.93 -1.07
C ASP A 64 16.23 -4.97 -1.50
N PHE A 65 16.01 -5.14 -2.80
CA PHE A 65 14.68 -5.28 -3.40
C PHE A 65 14.38 -6.76 -3.64
N THR A 66 13.23 -7.23 -3.16
CA THR A 66 12.63 -8.50 -3.58
C THR A 66 11.44 -8.18 -4.47
N CYS A 67 11.63 -8.39 -5.78
CA CYS A 67 10.66 -8.19 -6.84
C CYS A 67 9.93 -9.50 -7.12
N CYS A 68 8.64 -9.54 -6.79
CA CYS A 68 7.80 -10.70 -7.01
C CYS A 68 6.86 -10.47 -8.19
N ASP A 69 6.58 -11.50 -8.97
CA ASP A 69 5.46 -11.48 -9.91
C ASP A 69 4.97 -12.90 -10.14
N HIS A 70 3.69 -13.02 -10.47
CA HIS A 70 3.05 -14.28 -10.83
C HIS A 70 3.27 -14.63 -12.31
N ASP A 71 3.63 -13.66 -13.17
CA ASP A 71 3.98 -13.91 -14.56
C ASP A 71 5.52 -14.02 -14.74
N PRO A 72 6.05 -15.18 -15.18
CA PRO A 72 7.48 -15.36 -15.39
C PRO A 72 8.06 -14.48 -16.50
N SER A 73 7.26 -14.12 -17.51
CA SER A 73 7.71 -13.27 -18.62
C SER A 73 7.99 -11.82 -18.17
N ILE A 74 7.24 -11.31 -17.19
CA ILE A 74 7.50 -10.01 -16.56
C ILE A 74 8.89 -10.01 -15.92
N LEU A 75 9.16 -10.99 -15.06
CA LEU A 75 10.45 -11.11 -14.38
C LEU A 75 11.61 -11.34 -15.36
N ALA A 76 11.39 -12.11 -16.43
CA ALA A 76 12.38 -12.33 -17.49
C ALA A 76 12.72 -11.04 -18.25
N ARG A 77 11.72 -10.20 -18.55
CA ARG A 77 11.89 -8.87 -19.17
C ARG A 77 12.63 -7.91 -18.26
N ASP A 78 12.33 -7.90 -16.96
CA ASP A 78 13.00 -7.06 -15.97
C ASP A 78 14.49 -7.37 -15.86
N VAL A 79 14.83 -8.66 -15.72
CA VAL A 79 16.24 -9.10 -15.69
C VAL A 79 16.93 -8.79 -17.02
N LEU A 80 16.26 -8.97 -18.15
CA LEU A 80 16.79 -8.64 -19.47
C LEU A 80 17.15 -7.14 -19.55
N LEU A 81 16.25 -6.25 -19.13
CA LEU A 81 16.50 -4.80 -19.10
C LEU A 81 17.71 -4.47 -18.20
N LEU A 82 17.71 -4.96 -16.96
CA LEU A 82 18.76 -4.64 -15.99
C LEU A 82 20.14 -5.13 -16.46
N THR A 83 20.21 -6.32 -17.06
CA THR A 83 21.47 -6.88 -17.59
C THR A 83 21.97 -6.13 -18.83
N MET A 84 21.09 -5.70 -19.74
CA MET A 84 21.47 -4.82 -20.86
C MET A 84 22.07 -3.50 -20.37
N VAL A 85 21.51 -2.90 -19.31
CA VAL A 85 22.04 -1.68 -18.69
C VAL A 85 23.43 -1.93 -18.07
N MET A 86 23.62 -3.07 -17.39
CA MET A 86 24.92 -3.48 -16.83
C MET A 86 25.97 -3.70 -17.91
N ASP A 87 25.58 -4.29 -19.04
CA ASP A 87 26.43 -4.58 -20.20
C ASP A 87 26.67 -3.35 -21.11
N ARG A 88 26.16 -2.17 -20.74
CA ARG A 88 26.35 -0.91 -21.48
C ARG A 88 25.75 -0.90 -22.87
N VAL A 89 24.67 -1.64 -23.09
CA VAL A 89 23.85 -1.49 -24.29
C VAL A 89 23.37 -0.04 -24.42
N ALA A 90 23.33 0.49 -25.64
CA ALA A 90 22.93 1.87 -25.89
C ALA A 90 21.48 2.10 -25.45
N ASN A 91 21.20 3.19 -24.72
CA ASN A 91 19.85 3.45 -24.19
C ASN A 91 18.72 3.39 -25.24
N PRO A 92 18.90 3.89 -26.49
CA PRO A 92 17.86 3.74 -27.51
C PRO A 92 17.51 2.27 -27.83
N ILE A 93 18.50 1.37 -27.84
CA ILE A 93 18.28 -0.06 -28.05
C ILE A 93 17.55 -0.67 -26.85
N VAL A 94 17.97 -0.34 -25.62
CA VAL A 94 17.29 -0.82 -24.41
C VAL A 94 15.83 -0.35 -24.37
N TRP A 95 15.58 0.91 -24.75
CA TRP A 95 14.23 1.47 -24.87
C TRP A 95 13.40 0.69 -25.89
N ASN A 96 13.91 0.50 -27.11
CA ASN A 96 13.19 -0.22 -28.16
C ASN A 96 12.84 -1.65 -27.72
N VAL A 97 13.81 -2.39 -27.17
CA VAL A 97 13.61 -3.78 -26.72
C VAL A 97 12.54 -3.88 -25.62
N PHE A 98 12.44 -2.89 -24.72
CA PHE A 98 11.51 -2.96 -23.59
C PHE A 98 10.14 -2.34 -23.88
N TYR A 99 10.06 -1.27 -24.66
CA TYR A 99 8.84 -0.47 -24.85
C TYR A 99 8.23 -0.55 -26.25
N HIS A 100 8.91 -1.11 -27.27
CA HIS A 100 8.35 -1.21 -28.62
C HIS A 100 7.94 -2.64 -28.96
N MET A 101 6.81 -2.79 -29.63
CA MET A 101 6.30 -4.06 -30.14
C MET A 101 6.97 -4.48 -31.44
N TYR A 102 7.54 -3.53 -32.17
CA TYR A 102 8.34 -3.76 -33.38
C TYR A 102 9.76 -3.19 -33.23
N LEU A 103 10.74 -3.93 -33.72
CA LEU A 103 12.17 -3.63 -33.56
C LEU A 103 12.87 -3.42 -34.91
N ASP A 104 13.82 -2.49 -34.90
CA ASP A 104 14.85 -2.41 -35.93
C ASP A 104 15.84 -3.60 -35.83
N LEU A 105 16.64 -3.79 -36.89
CA LEU A 105 17.56 -4.93 -36.99
C LEU A 105 18.60 -4.96 -35.85
N ASP A 106 19.09 -3.79 -35.43
CA ASP A 106 20.11 -3.67 -34.38
C ASP A 106 19.52 -4.05 -33.01
N SER A 107 18.32 -3.56 -32.72
CA SER A 107 17.59 -3.84 -31.48
C SER A 107 17.22 -5.32 -31.39
N ARG A 108 16.72 -5.90 -32.50
CA ARG A 108 16.44 -7.34 -32.61
C ARG A 108 17.70 -8.18 -32.38
N SER A 109 18.80 -7.84 -33.05
CA SER A 109 20.04 -8.61 -32.95
C SER A 109 20.63 -8.54 -31.53
N THR A 110 20.50 -7.38 -30.88
CA THR A 110 20.91 -7.19 -29.48
C THR A 110 20.04 -8.00 -28.52
N LEU A 111 18.70 -8.00 -28.71
CA LEU A 111 17.78 -8.84 -27.94
C LEU A 111 18.18 -10.32 -28.01
N VAL A 112 18.36 -10.86 -29.21
CA VAL A 112 18.75 -12.27 -29.41
C VAL A 112 20.09 -12.57 -28.73
N SER A 113 21.11 -11.75 -28.96
CA SER A 113 22.43 -11.96 -28.37
C SER A 113 22.40 -11.90 -26.85
N GLN A 114 21.62 -10.98 -26.26
CA GLN A 114 21.52 -10.85 -24.82
C GLN A 114 20.77 -12.03 -24.22
N CYS A 115 19.64 -12.44 -24.82
CA CYS A 115 18.87 -13.60 -24.36
C CYS A 115 19.70 -14.89 -24.40
N GLN A 116 20.43 -15.16 -25.50
CA GLN A 116 21.34 -16.31 -25.60
C GLN A 116 22.42 -16.29 -24.51
N LYS A 117 22.97 -15.11 -24.22
CA LYS A 117 23.96 -14.94 -23.14
C LYS A 117 23.36 -15.27 -21.77
N LEU A 118 22.16 -14.77 -21.47
CA LEU A 118 21.49 -15.06 -20.19
C LEU A 118 21.09 -16.54 -20.07
N ALA A 119 20.59 -17.13 -21.15
CA ALA A 119 20.19 -18.54 -21.15
C ALA A 119 21.38 -19.52 -21.10
N SER A 120 22.59 -19.06 -21.45
CA SER A 120 23.81 -19.89 -21.37
C SER A 120 24.22 -20.27 -19.93
N TYR A 121 23.71 -19.59 -18.90
CA TYR A 121 23.96 -19.95 -17.51
C TYR A 121 23.11 -21.17 -17.13
N ALA A 122 23.71 -22.36 -17.16
CA ALA A 122 23.00 -23.63 -17.01
C ALA A 122 22.45 -23.91 -15.60
N SER A 123 22.89 -23.18 -14.57
CA SER A 123 22.47 -23.40 -13.18
C SER A 123 22.51 -22.11 -12.36
N LEU A 124 21.81 -22.12 -11.23
CA LEU A 124 21.83 -20.98 -10.30
C LEU A 124 23.24 -20.71 -9.75
N GLN A 125 24.08 -21.75 -9.61
CA GLN A 125 25.49 -21.58 -9.24
C GLN A 125 26.27 -20.84 -10.33
N ALA A 126 26.04 -21.18 -11.61
CA ALA A 126 26.64 -20.46 -12.74
C ALA A 126 26.13 -19.00 -12.79
N TRP A 127 24.85 -18.76 -12.52
CA TRP A 127 24.29 -17.41 -12.39
C TRP A 127 24.95 -16.61 -11.27
N ARG A 128 25.14 -17.20 -10.09
CA ARG A 128 25.82 -16.55 -8.95
C ARG A 128 27.27 -16.17 -9.27
N ALA A 129 27.96 -16.99 -10.06
CA ALA A 129 29.33 -16.73 -10.51
C ALA A 129 29.41 -15.72 -11.67
N SER A 130 28.28 -15.42 -12.32
CA SER A 130 28.21 -14.48 -13.43
C SER A 130 28.53 -13.03 -13.01
N PRO A 131 28.79 -12.12 -13.97
CA PRO A 131 28.91 -10.69 -13.70
C PRO A 131 27.66 -10.06 -13.08
N TYR A 132 26.49 -10.69 -13.22
CA TYR A 132 25.21 -10.20 -12.71
C TYR A 132 24.91 -10.67 -11.29
N GLY A 133 25.40 -11.86 -10.91
CA GLY A 133 25.02 -12.58 -9.70
C GLY A 133 25.33 -11.86 -8.38
N SER A 134 26.12 -10.79 -8.38
CA SER A 134 26.33 -9.95 -7.19
C SER A 134 25.20 -8.95 -6.94
N VAL A 135 24.49 -8.54 -7.99
CA VAL A 135 23.41 -7.54 -7.95
C VAL A 135 22.06 -8.21 -8.15
N ILE A 136 21.94 -9.08 -9.16
CA ILE A 136 20.69 -9.75 -9.51
C ILE A 136 20.66 -11.15 -8.91
N LYS A 137 19.68 -11.42 -8.05
CA LYS A 137 19.51 -12.68 -7.31
C LYS A 137 18.23 -13.39 -7.71
N MET A 138 18.19 -14.71 -7.53
CA MET A 138 16.97 -15.51 -7.73
C MET A 138 16.53 -16.09 -6.38
N GLY A 139 15.24 -15.96 -6.07
CA GLY A 139 14.65 -16.42 -4.83
C GLY A 139 14.43 -17.93 -4.79
N THR A 140 14.20 -18.57 -5.94
CA THR A 140 14.01 -20.03 -6.04
C THR A 140 14.73 -20.58 -7.27
N ASP A 141 15.01 -21.88 -7.27
CA ASP A 141 15.53 -22.58 -8.44
C ASP A 141 14.50 -22.61 -9.58
N TYR A 142 13.21 -22.74 -9.23
CA TYR A 142 12.09 -22.66 -10.19
C TYR A 142 12.02 -21.31 -10.91
N THR A 143 12.20 -20.20 -10.18
CA THR A 143 12.26 -18.85 -10.77
C THR A 143 13.35 -18.81 -11.85
N PHE A 144 14.58 -19.26 -11.51
CA PHE A 144 15.68 -19.23 -12.47
C PHE A 144 15.40 -20.08 -13.72
N ALA A 145 14.81 -21.27 -13.55
CA ALA A 145 14.46 -22.16 -14.66
C ALA A 145 13.45 -21.52 -15.61
N GLU A 146 12.37 -20.92 -15.09
CA GLU A 146 11.34 -20.27 -15.92
C GLU A 146 11.87 -19.01 -16.64
N LEU A 147 12.70 -18.21 -15.97
CA LEU A 147 13.32 -17.04 -16.60
C LEU A 147 14.25 -17.47 -17.75
N ARG A 148 15.05 -18.51 -17.54
CA ARG A 148 15.91 -19.09 -18.58
C ARG A 148 15.09 -19.60 -19.77
N ARG A 149 13.99 -20.31 -19.51
CA ARG A 149 13.06 -20.79 -20.55
C ARG A 149 12.52 -19.64 -21.40
N HIS A 150 12.15 -18.51 -20.79
CA HIS A 150 11.67 -17.33 -21.54
C HIS A 150 12.78 -16.69 -22.38
N TRP A 151 14.01 -16.60 -21.88
CA TRP A 151 15.11 -16.08 -22.70
C TRP A 151 15.44 -17.01 -23.89
N ASP A 152 15.36 -18.33 -23.72
CA ASP A 152 15.47 -19.28 -24.83
C ASP A 152 14.35 -19.03 -25.85
N LEU A 153 13.08 -18.92 -25.41
CA LEU A 153 11.96 -18.61 -26.29
C LEU A 153 12.14 -17.29 -27.06
N TYR A 154 12.62 -16.23 -26.39
CA TYR A 154 12.84 -14.94 -27.02
C TYR A 154 13.91 -14.98 -28.11
N ALA A 155 14.96 -15.78 -27.91
CA ALA A 155 16.03 -15.96 -28.88
C ALA A 155 15.60 -16.87 -30.04
N ASP A 156 14.97 -18.01 -29.74
CA ASP A 156 14.53 -19.01 -30.70
C ASP A 156 13.42 -18.51 -31.62
N PHE A 157 12.63 -17.54 -31.19
CA PHE A 157 11.59 -16.90 -31.99
C PHE A 157 12.08 -16.45 -33.38
N TYR A 158 13.31 -15.96 -33.48
CA TYR A 158 13.90 -15.48 -34.74
C TYR A 158 14.69 -16.54 -35.51
N HIS A 159 14.64 -17.81 -35.09
CA HIS A 159 15.35 -18.88 -35.77
C HIS A 159 14.74 -19.13 -37.17
N PRO A 160 15.54 -19.38 -38.22
CA PRO A 160 15.03 -19.58 -39.59
C PRO A 160 14.03 -20.73 -39.76
N SER A 161 13.98 -21.68 -38.83
CA SER A 161 12.98 -22.76 -38.84
C SER A 161 11.57 -22.30 -38.47
N ASN A 162 11.41 -21.11 -37.89
CA ASN A 162 10.16 -20.64 -37.29
C ASN A 162 9.41 -19.62 -38.15
N VAL A 163 9.82 -19.40 -39.41
CA VAL A 163 9.28 -18.34 -40.28
C VAL A 163 7.75 -18.35 -40.40
N HIS A 164 7.14 -19.52 -40.67
CA HIS A 164 5.68 -19.60 -40.78
C HIS A 164 4.94 -19.32 -39.46
N ARG A 165 5.54 -19.73 -38.33
CA ARG A 165 4.99 -19.44 -36.99
C ARG A 165 5.10 -17.95 -36.67
N LEU A 166 6.21 -17.31 -37.06
CA LEU A 166 6.45 -15.88 -36.92
C LEU A 166 5.41 -15.06 -37.72
N GLU A 167 5.17 -15.44 -38.98
CA GLU A 167 4.17 -14.79 -39.84
C GLU A 167 2.77 -14.83 -39.20
N ALA A 168 2.34 -16.00 -38.71
CA ALA A 168 1.05 -16.15 -38.04
C ALA A 168 0.92 -15.31 -36.75
N LEU A 169 1.99 -15.23 -35.94
CA LEU A 169 1.99 -14.42 -34.72
C LEU A 169 1.99 -12.92 -35.02
N GLN A 170 2.70 -12.52 -36.07
CA GLN A 170 2.69 -11.15 -36.55
C GLN A 170 1.29 -10.74 -37.03
N GLU A 171 0.62 -11.59 -37.81
CA GLU A 171 -0.78 -11.36 -38.23
C GLU A 171 -1.72 -11.23 -37.03
N ALA A 172 -1.56 -12.08 -36.01
CA ALA A 172 -2.35 -12.01 -34.78
C ALA A 172 -2.10 -10.71 -34.01
N MET A 173 -0.84 -10.24 -33.96
CA MET A 173 -0.48 -8.96 -33.34
C MET A 173 -1.10 -7.79 -34.11
N ASP A 174 -0.97 -7.77 -35.44
CA ASP A 174 -1.55 -6.73 -36.29
C ASP A 174 -3.08 -6.68 -36.20
N HIS A 175 -3.73 -7.84 -36.09
CA HIS A 175 -5.17 -7.92 -35.88
C HIS A 175 -5.59 -7.32 -34.53
N ALA A 176 -4.95 -7.74 -33.45
CA ALA A 176 -5.25 -7.26 -32.10
C ALA A 176 -4.99 -5.75 -31.94
N LEU A 177 -3.93 -5.23 -32.57
CA LEU A 177 -3.65 -3.79 -32.59
C LEU A 177 -4.75 -3.00 -33.31
N LYS A 178 -5.27 -3.51 -34.43
CA LYS A 178 -6.42 -2.91 -35.13
C LYS A 178 -7.70 -2.93 -34.28
N GLU A 179 -7.93 -4.00 -33.52
CA GLU A 179 -9.06 -4.10 -32.60
C GLU A 179 -8.95 -3.18 -31.38
N ALA A 180 -7.75 -2.73 -31.02
CA ALA A 180 -7.53 -1.80 -29.90
C ALA A 180 -7.83 -0.32 -30.26
N LEU A 181 -7.80 0.04 -31.54
CA LEU A 181 -8.03 1.41 -32.03
C LEU A 181 -9.41 2.02 -31.69
N PRO A 182 -10.54 1.28 -31.67
CA PRO A 182 -11.85 1.82 -31.32
C PRO A 182 -12.04 2.07 -29.81
N PHE A 183 -11.06 1.76 -28.95
CA PHE A 183 -11.21 1.85 -27.51
C PHE A 183 -11.20 3.32 -27.04
N ASN A 184 -12.37 3.95 -27.01
CA ASN A 184 -12.60 5.37 -26.73
C ASN A 184 -12.54 5.76 -25.22
N ASP A 185 -11.77 5.04 -24.40
CA ASP A 185 -11.61 5.37 -22.98
C ASP A 185 -10.58 6.50 -22.85
N LYS A 186 -11.06 7.75 -22.68
CA LYS A 186 -10.27 9.00 -22.61
C LYS A 186 -9.02 8.81 -21.72
N ASN A 187 -7.85 8.61 -22.37
CA ASN A 187 -6.47 8.42 -21.89
C ASN A 187 -6.18 8.30 -20.39
N MET A 188 -5.89 7.09 -19.93
CA MET A 188 -5.29 6.82 -18.61
C MET A 188 -3.89 7.46 -18.44
N ALA A 189 -3.17 7.65 -19.55
CA ALA A 189 -1.83 8.24 -19.54
C ALA A 189 -1.79 9.71 -19.12
N ILE A 190 -2.90 10.43 -19.23
CA ILE A 190 -2.99 11.85 -18.83
C ILE A 190 -2.69 12.05 -17.33
N ARG A 191 -2.90 11.01 -16.51
CA ARG A 191 -2.56 10.98 -15.08
C ARG A 191 -1.08 11.26 -14.82
N SER A 192 -0.22 10.93 -15.78
CA SER A 192 1.23 11.18 -15.70
C SER A 192 1.61 12.66 -15.62
N CYS A 193 0.66 13.56 -15.92
CA CYS A 193 0.82 15.00 -15.83
C CYS A 193 0.29 15.59 -14.51
N GLY A 194 -0.20 14.77 -13.57
CA GLY A 194 -0.70 15.26 -12.28
C GLY A 194 -1.79 16.32 -12.46
N LEU A 195 -1.67 17.46 -11.79
CA LEU A 195 -2.68 18.53 -11.84
C LEU A 195 -2.87 19.19 -13.21
N PHE A 196 -1.93 19.00 -14.14
CA PHE A 196 -2.04 19.54 -15.49
C PHE A 196 -3.07 18.80 -16.35
N CYS A 197 -3.55 17.65 -15.89
CA CYS A 197 -4.49 16.85 -16.67
C CYS A 197 -5.90 17.44 -16.80
N ILE A 198 -6.31 18.52 -16.11
CA ILE A 198 -7.73 19.01 -16.05
C ILE A 198 -7.86 20.54 -16.15
N VAL A 199 -6.78 21.27 -16.43
CA VAL A 199 -6.85 22.74 -16.40
C VAL A 199 -7.45 23.26 -17.72
N THR A 200 -8.51 24.05 -17.59
CA THR A 200 -9.62 24.21 -18.56
C THR A 200 -9.27 24.77 -19.94
N SER A 201 -8.12 25.43 -20.13
CA SER A 201 -7.70 25.92 -21.45
C SER A 201 -6.85 24.94 -22.26
N GLN A 202 -6.33 23.87 -21.63
CA GLN A 202 -5.41 22.92 -22.27
C GLN A 202 -5.84 21.45 -22.10
N PHE A 203 -7.01 21.17 -21.51
CA PHE A 203 -7.50 19.81 -21.33
C PHE A 203 -7.66 19.09 -22.67
N GLU A 204 -8.31 19.72 -23.64
CA GLU A 204 -8.52 19.14 -24.97
C GLU A 204 -7.20 18.94 -25.72
N THR A 205 -6.27 19.89 -25.64
CA THR A 205 -4.97 19.82 -26.33
C THR A 205 -4.01 18.84 -25.67
N THR A 206 -4.01 18.74 -24.34
CA THR A 206 -3.21 17.76 -23.59
C THR A 206 -3.80 16.36 -23.78
N GLY A 207 -5.13 16.23 -23.66
CA GLY A 207 -5.86 14.99 -23.87
C GLY A 207 -5.65 14.44 -25.28
N SER A 208 -5.79 15.28 -26.32
CA SER A 208 -5.51 14.90 -27.71
C SER A 208 -4.06 14.48 -27.91
N LEU A 209 -3.07 15.18 -27.34
CA LEU A 209 -1.67 14.78 -27.49
C LEU A 209 -1.37 13.36 -26.98
N PHE A 210 -1.89 12.99 -25.80
CA PHE A 210 -1.76 11.62 -25.31
C PHE A 210 -2.53 10.62 -26.18
N HIS A 211 -3.67 11.05 -26.74
CA HIS A 211 -4.51 10.20 -27.57
C HIS A 211 -3.82 9.89 -28.88
N ASP A 212 -3.27 10.91 -29.52
CA ASP A 212 -2.54 10.82 -30.78
C ASP A 212 -1.30 9.93 -30.62
N LEU A 213 -0.58 10.03 -29.50
CA LEU A 213 0.54 9.12 -29.22
C LEU A 213 0.06 7.68 -28.99
N TYR A 214 -1.00 7.47 -28.20
CA TYR A 214 -1.55 6.14 -27.99
C TYR A 214 -2.02 5.51 -29.32
N GLN A 215 -2.73 6.28 -30.14
CA GLN A 215 -3.14 5.86 -31.48
C GLN A 215 -1.93 5.53 -32.35
N HIS A 216 -0.91 6.40 -32.40
CA HIS A 216 0.35 6.15 -33.11
C HIS A 216 1.04 4.87 -32.64
N TYR A 217 1.05 4.62 -31.33
CA TYR A 217 1.61 3.41 -30.74
C TYR A 217 0.82 2.16 -31.09
N CYS A 218 -0.52 2.22 -31.12
CA CYS A 218 -1.36 1.12 -31.60
C CYS A 218 -1.16 0.86 -33.11
N GLU A 219 -1.04 1.91 -33.93
CA GLU A 219 -0.88 1.79 -35.38
C GLU A 219 0.50 1.26 -35.78
N THR A 220 1.55 1.68 -35.07
CA THR A 220 2.94 1.39 -35.46
C THR A 220 3.65 0.39 -34.55
N GLY A 221 3.12 0.12 -33.36
CA GLY A 221 3.79 -0.63 -32.30
C GLY A 221 5.04 0.06 -31.73
N THR A 222 5.29 1.34 -32.05
CA THR A 222 6.48 2.07 -31.61
C THR A 222 6.16 3.52 -31.22
N THR A 223 7.09 4.18 -30.53
CA THR A 223 7.02 5.62 -30.24
C THR A 223 7.87 6.45 -31.22
N ILE A 224 8.26 5.88 -32.37
CA ILE A 224 9.17 6.50 -33.33
C ILE A 224 8.36 7.35 -34.31
N THR A 225 8.68 8.65 -34.41
CA THR A 225 8.07 9.55 -35.39
C THR A 225 8.95 9.79 -36.64
N ASP A 226 10.26 9.49 -36.56
CA ASP A 226 11.14 9.53 -37.72
C ASP A 226 10.77 8.43 -38.73
N LYS A 227 10.38 8.85 -39.95
CA LYS A 227 9.89 7.95 -41.00
C LYS A 227 10.93 6.91 -41.42
N THR A 228 12.21 7.25 -41.44
CA THR A 228 13.27 6.34 -41.90
C THR A 228 13.46 5.21 -40.90
N ARG A 229 13.52 5.55 -39.61
CA ARG A 229 13.63 4.58 -38.52
C ARG A 229 12.36 3.74 -38.38
N LEU A 230 11.19 4.34 -38.56
CA LEU A 230 9.92 3.63 -38.52
C LEU A 230 9.84 2.53 -39.60
N VAL A 231 10.22 2.86 -40.85
CA VAL A 231 10.26 1.88 -41.96
C VAL A 231 11.26 0.74 -41.70
N ALA A 232 12.30 0.98 -40.89
CA ALA A 232 13.27 -0.05 -40.51
C ALA A 232 12.80 -0.96 -39.36
N SER A 233 11.78 -0.55 -38.59
CA SER A 233 11.26 -1.28 -37.43
C SER A 233 10.15 -2.26 -37.83
N THR A 234 10.54 -3.37 -38.47
CA THR A 234 9.58 -4.35 -39.01
C THR A 234 9.55 -5.69 -38.29
N HIS A 235 10.45 -5.92 -37.32
CA HIS A 235 10.59 -7.22 -36.68
C HIS A 235 9.75 -7.29 -35.40
N PRO A 236 8.79 -8.24 -35.28
CA PRO A 236 8.00 -8.38 -34.06
C PRO A 236 8.89 -8.62 -32.85
N ASN A 237 8.61 -7.94 -31.74
CA ASN A 237 9.34 -8.09 -30.49
C ASN A 237 8.83 -9.33 -29.73
N SER A 238 9.63 -10.39 -29.70
CA SER A 238 9.32 -11.65 -29.00
C SER A 238 8.96 -11.48 -27.52
N THR A 239 9.42 -10.41 -26.86
CA THR A 239 9.09 -10.18 -25.43
C THR A 239 7.62 -9.87 -25.18
N PHE A 240 6.85 -9.48 -26.20
CA PHE A 240 5.40 -9.22 -26.10
C PHE A 240 4.52 -10.43 -26.48
N LEU A 241 5.14 -11.52 -26.93
CA LEU A 241 4.46 -12.69 -27.51
C LEU A 241 4.50 -13.94 -26.63
N TYR A 242 5.16 -13.87 -25.47
CA TYR A 242 5.15 -14.94 -24.48
C TYR A 242 4.80 -14.36 -23.12
N SER A 243 3.80 -14.93 -22.48
CA SER A 243 3.37 -14.61 -21.12
C SER A 243 3.07 -15.89 -20.35
N ARG A 244 2.55 -15.76 -19.12
CA ARG A 244 2.04 -16.92 -18.37
C ARG A 244 0.98 -17.71 -19.12
N ALA A 245 0.20 -17.08 -20.01
CA ALA A 245 -0.78 -17.75 -20.85
C ALA A 245 -0.17 -18.53 -22.02
N GLY A 246 1.16 -18.55 -22.15
CA GLY A 246 1.89 -19.18 -23.23
C GLY A 246 2.17 -18.23 -24.40
N GLU A 247 2.28 -18.79 -25.60
CA GLU A 247 2.54 -18.04 -26.82
C GLU A 247 1.28 -17.35 -27.35
N GLY A 248 1.42 -16.08 -27.75
CA GLY A 248 0.41 -15.28 -28.41
C GLY A 248 0.48 -13.82 -28.00
N PHE A 249 -0.21 -12.96 -28.75
CA PHE A 249 -0.33 -11.55 -28.42
C PHE A 249 -1.55 -11.32 -27.50
N LYS A 250 -1.32 -11.25 -26.19
CA LYS A 250 -2.35 -11.07 -25.15
C LYS A 250 -2.23 -9.73 -24.42
N LEU A 251 -1.64 -8.74 -25.09
CA LEU A 251 -1.39 -7.42 -24.53
C LEU A 251 -2.70 -6.74 -24.12
N VAL A 252 -2.70 -6.10 -22.95
CA VAL A 252 -3.82 -5.27 -22.53
C VAL A 252 -4.00 -4.09 -23.48
N PRO A 253 -5.22 -3.82 -23.99
CA PRO A 253 -5.45 -2.72 -24.93
C PRO A 253 -4.95 -1.38 -24.40
N LYS A 254 -5.08 -1.10 -23.09
CA LYS A 254 -4.67 0.15 -22.45
C LYS A 254 -3.16 0.31 -22.22
N THR A 255 -2.32 -0.49 -22.86
CA THR A 255 -0.86 -0.45 -22.68
C THR A 255 -0.26 0.77 -23.39
N ASP A 256 0.39 1.66 -22.64
CA ASP A 256 1.02 2.87 -23.16
C ASP A 256 2.43 3.04 -22.56
N PRO A 257 3.47 3.20 -23.39
CA PRO A 257 4.87 3.25 -22.96
C PRO A 257 5.26 4.54 -22.22
N ILE A 258 4.40 5.55 -22.17
CA ILE A 258 4.68 6.85 -21.52
C ILE A 258 4.16 6.91 -20.08
N ILE A 259 3.14 6.13 -19.73
CA ILE A 259 2.56 6.09 -18.37
C ILE A 259 3.60 5.91 -17.24
N PRO A 260 4.66 5.07 -17.41
CA PRO A 260 5.70 4.88 -16.40
C PRO A 260 6.58 6.11 -16.08
N PHE A 261 6.33 7.27 -16.69
CA PHE A 261 7.14 8.47 -16.56
C PHE A 261 6.29 9.65 -16.11
N ALA A 262 6.90 10.63 -15.44
CA ALA A 262 6.18 11.80 -14.94
C ALA A 262 6.39 13.00 -15.85
N HIS A 263 5.31 13.66 -16.26
CA HIS A 263 5.31 14.72 -17.26
C HIS A 263 4.92 16.09 -16.70
N ASP A 264 4.66 16.20 -15.39
CA ASP A 264 4.18 17.44 -14.75
C ASP A 264 5.09 18.65 -15.06
N ALA A 265 6.40 18.45 -15.02
CA ALA A 265 7.38 19.51 -15.28
C ALA A 265 7.50 19.87 -16.77
N LEU A 266 7.15 18.96 -17.68
CA LEU A 266 7.13 19.25 -19.13
C LEU A 266 6.00 20.22 -19.43
N PHE A 267 4.77 19.87 -19.00
CA PHE A 267 3.59 20.71 -19.18
C PHE A 267 3.69 22.00 -18.37
N GLY A 268 4.10 21.90 -17.10
CA GLY A 268 4.22 23.05 -16.21
C GLY A 268 5.20 24.11 -16.67
N ASN A 269 6.25 23.76 -17.41
CA ASN A 269 7.24 24.69 -17.94
C ASN A 269 7.08 24.98 -19.45
N ALA A 270 6.05 24.48 -20.10
CA ALA A 270 5.83 24.69 -21.54
C ALA A 270 5.50 26.17 -21.86
N GLY A 271 4.90 26.89 -20.91
CA GLY A 271 4.43 28.26 -21.15
C GLY A 271 3.37 28.29 -22.26
N ASN A 272 3.59 29.13 -23.28
CA ASN A 272 2.71 29.22 -24.45
C ASN A 272 3.13 28.29 -25.61
N ARG A 273 4.14 27.44 -25.41
CA ARG A 273 4.61 26.51 -26.43
C ARG A 273 3.64 25.35 -26.58
N THR A 274 3.21 25.08 -27.81
CA THR A 274 2.51 23.83 -28.15
C THR A 274 3.49 22.66 -28.09
N LEU A 275 3.14 21.63 -27.30
CA LEU A 275 3.94 20.42 -27.17
C LEU A 275 3.59 19.43 -28.30
N SER A 276 4.59 18.67 -28.72
CA SER A 276 4.49 17.64 -29.75
C SER A 276 4.59 16.22 -29.17
N ILE A 277 4.29 15.20 -29.98
CA ILE A 277 4.49 13.80 -29.59
C ILE A 277 5.97 13.55 -29.29
N GLU A 278 6.87 14.14 -30.07
CA GLU A 278 8.32 14.08 -29.87
C GLU A 278 8.73 14.61 -28.50
N ASP A 279 8.16 15.74 -28.06
CA ASP A 279 8.48 16.32 -26.74
C ASP A 279 8.09 15.38 -25.59
N LEU A 280 6.96 14.68 -25.74
CA LEU A 280 6.47 13.74 -24.75
C LEU A 280 7.37 12.49 -24.67
N VAL A 281 7.71 11.91 -25.83
CA VAL A 281 8.62 10.76 -25.95
C VAL A 281 10.02 11.12 -25.45
N ASP A 282 10.55 12.29 -25.81
CA ASP A 282 11.87 12.75 -25.36
C ASP A 282 11.92 12.95 -23.84
N SER A 283 10.85 13.45 -23.24
CA SER A 283 10.74 13.57 -21.78
C SER A 283 10.85 12.21 -21.09
N ALA A 284 10.11 11.20 -21.58
CA ALA A 284 10.14 9.84 -21.05
C ALA A 284 11.51 9.18 -21.25
N GLN A 285 12.06 9.22 -22.46
CA GLN A 285 13.37 8.67 -22.78
C GLN A 285 14.50 9.33 -21.98
N SER A 286 14.40 10.62 -21.71
CA SER A 286 15.39 11.34 -20.89
C SER A 286 15.38 10.88 -19.44
N GLN A 287 14.20 10.67 -18.86
CA GLN A 287 14.04 10.10 -17.52
C GLN A 287 14.59 8.68 -17.47
N PHE A 288 14.16 7.82 -18.39
CA PHE A 288 14.63 6.44 -18.53
C PHE A 288 16.16 6.34 -18.60
N ARG A 289 16.78 7.11 -19.51
CA ARG A 289 18.24 7.19 -19.67
C ARG A 289 18.93 7.60 -18.38
N THR A 290 18.36 8.55 -17.65
CA THR A 290 18.94 9.06 -16.40
C THR A 290 18.86 8.02 -15.28
N TRP A 291 17.77 7.26 -15.20
CA TRP A 291 17.62 6.18 -14.22
C TRP A 291 18.54 5.00 -14.54
N CYS A 292 18.61 4.58 -15.81
CA CYS A 292 19.55 3.55 -16.27
C CYS A 292 21.01 3.94 -15.97
N ALA A 293 21.38 5.21 -16.20
CA ALA A 293 22.71 5.71 -15.86
C ALA A 293 22.99 5.67 -14.34
N ALA A 294 21.98 5.95 -13.50
CA ALA A 294 22.12 5.84 -12.05
C ALA A 294 22.34 4.38 -11.62
N PHE A 295 21.51 3.45 -12.11
CA PHE A 295 21.66 2.01 -11.85
C PHE A 295 23.05 1.52 -12.24
N ARG A 296 23.47 1.80 -13.49
CA ARG A 296 24.79 1.45 -14.01
C ARG A 296 25.93 2.00 -13.16
N THR A 297 25.82 3.24 -12.68
CA THR A 297 26.86 3.87 -11.86
C THR A 297 27.05 3.14 -10.53
N VAL A 298 25.97 2.66 -9.91
CA VAL A 298 26.07 1.97 -8.63
C VAL A 298 26.55 0.52 -8.80
N THR A 299 26.18 -0.15 -9.90
CA THR A 299 26.62 -1.54 -10.15
C THR A 299 28.07 -1.65 -10.62
N MET A 300 28.66 -0.58 -11.20
CA MET A 300 30.05 -0.59 -11.71
C MET A 300 31.13 -0.20 -10.70
N LYS A 301 30.80 0.56 -9.64
CA LYS A 301 31.79 0.94 -8.64
C LYS A 301 32.20 -0.31 -7.85
N LYS A 302 33.27 -1.00 -8.26
CA LYS A 302 33.94 -2.07 -7.51
C LYS A 302 35.22 -1.63 -6.79
N THR A 303 35.55 -0.34 -6.79
CA THR A 303 36.82 0.17 -6.27
C THR A 303 36.73 0.63 -4.81
N SER A 304 37.59 0.03 -3.98
CA SER A 304 38.03 0.46 -2.64
C SER A 304 36.94 0.59 -1.55
N GLY A 305 36.51 -0.55 -1.00
CA GLY A 305 36.01 -0.68 0.39
C GLY A 305 34.73 0.08 0.81
N GLN A 306 34.10 0.86 -0.07
CA GLN A 306 32.95 1.70 0.26
C GLN A 306 31.86 1.70 -0.83
N THR A 307 31.37 0.51 -1.21
CA THR A 307 30.21 0.40 -2.10
C THR A 307 28.95 0.17 -1.27
N THR A 308 27.90 0.97 -1.50
CA THR A 308 26.56 0.64 -1.01
C THR A 308 26.05 -0.58 -1.77
N PRO A 309 25.75 -1.70 -1.08
CA PRO A 309 25.21 -2.87 -1.75
C PRO A 309 23.84 -2.53 -2.34
N ILE A 310 23.64 -2.86 -3.61
CA ILE A 310 22.32 -2.94 -4.23
C ILE A 310 22.10 -4.40 -4.58
N VAL A 311 20.96 -4.93 -4.14
CA VAL A 311 20.47 -6.25 -4.49
C VAL A 311 19.08 -6.10 -5.11
N VAL A 312 18.86 -6.74 -6.25
CA VAL A 312 17.54 -6.90 -6.89
C VAL A 312 17.29 -8.39 -7.04
N ARG A 313 16.36 -8.92 -6.27
CA ARG A 313 16.04 -10.34 -6.20
C ARG A 313 14.71 -10.61 -6.86
N PHE A 314 14.66 -11.61 -7.72
CA PHE A 314 13.45 -12.00 -8.42
C PHE A 314 12.86 -13.27 -7.82
N LEU A 315 11.55 -13.30 -7.64
CA LEU A 315 10.80 -14.43 -7.09
C LEU A 315 9.49 -14.62 -7.85
N LEU A 316 9.38 -15.74 -8.56
CA LEU A 316 8.17 -16.11 -9.29
C LEU A 316 7.13 -16.73 -8.34
N GLY A 317 5.92 -16.19 -8.33
CA GLY A 317 4.77 -16.77 -7.65
C GLY A 317 3.65 -15.78 -7.32
N ASP A 318 2.51 -16.33 -6.91
CA ASP A 318 1.37 -15.58 -6.40
C ASP A 318 1.70 -14.89 -5.08
N ALA A 319 1.06 -13.73 -4.84
CA ALA A 319 1.30 -12.90 -3.67
C ALA A 319 1.07 -13.65 -2.34
N LEU A 320 0.01 -14.45 -2.24
CA LEU A 320 -0.32 -15.18 -1.01
C LEU A 320 0.63 -16.35 -0.79
N ALA A 321 1.02 -17.06 -1.86
CA ALA A 321 1.98 -18.15 -1.80
C ALA A 321 3.36 -17.67 -1.34
N ILE A 322 3.86 -16.59 -1.94
CA ILE A 322 5.14 -15.96 -1.59
C ILE A 322 5.12 -15.48 -0.13
N ALA A 323 4.05 -14.78 0.27
CA ALA A 323 3.94 -14.27 1.62
C ALA A 323 3.92 -15.40 2.65
N ARG A 324 3.22 -16.50 2.36
CA ARG A 324 3.21 -17.70 3.22
C ARG A 324 4.62 -18.32 3.31
N ALA A 325 5.32 -18.45 2.21
CA ALA A 325 6.69 -18.98 2.19
C ALA A 325 7.66 -18.14 3.04
N PHE A 326 7.57 -16.81 3.00
CA PHE A 326 8.36 -15.93 3.88
C PHE A 326 8.00 -16.06 5.37
N GLN A 327 6.73 -16.30 5.69
CA GLN A 327 6.28 -16.51 7.07
C GLN A 327 6.76 -17.86 7.63
N ASP A 328 6.75 -18.91 6.80
CA ASP A 328 7.06 -20.28 7.22
C ASP A 328 8.57 -20.57 7.25
N PHE A 329 9.35 -19.99 6.33
CA PHE A 329 10.78 -20.27 6.18
C PHE A 329 11.61 -20.09 7.47
N PRO A 330 11.45 -19.03 8.28
CA PRO A 330 12.21 -18.86 9.53
C PRO A 330 11.97 -19.97 10.56
N HIS A 331 10.82 -20.65 10.49
CA HIS A 331 10.41 -21.68 11.43
C HIS A 331 10.76 -23.08 10.94
N ASN A 332 10.79 -23.28 9.62
CA ASN A 332 11.05 -24.58 9.03
C ASN A 332 11.96 -24.50 7.78
N PRO A 333 13.23 -24.07 7.94
CA PRO A 333 14.16 -23.93 6.81
C PRO A 333 14.63 -25.29 6.23
N ALA A 334 14.17 -26.41 6.81
CA ALA A 334 14.63 -27.77 6.52
C ALA A 334 13.48 -28.73 6.15
N SER A 335 12.27 -28.22 5.90
CA SER A 335 11.16 -29.08 5.47
C SER A 335 11.52 -29.73 4.14
N GLY A 336 11.86 -31.02 4.16
CA GLY A 336 11.85 -31.82 2.95
C GLY A 336 10.45 -31.83 2.35
N THR A 337 10.36 -32.06 1.05
CA THR A 337 9.13 -32.36 0.33
C THR A 337 8.38 -33.48 1.06
N LEU A 338 7.20 -33.18 1.61
CA LEU A 338 6.24 -34.22 1.92
C LEU A 338 5.86 -34.87 0.58
N ASN A 339 5.94 -36.20 0.47
CA ASN A 339 5.54 -36.96 -0.73
C ASN A 339 4.01 -36.93 -0.98
N HIS A 340 3.32 -35.88 -0.55
CA HIS A 340 1.87 -35.71 -0.68
C HIS A 340 1.59 -34.54 -1.63
N PRO A 341 1.00 -34.78 -2.81
CA PRO A 341 0.64 -33.73 -3.76
C PRO A 341 -0.21 -32.64 -3.08
N TRP A 342 0.07 -31.37 -3.37
CA TRP A 342 -0.61 -30.19 -2.80
C TRP A 342 -0.64 -30.12 -1.25
N ALA A 343 0.24 -30.83 -0.54
CA ALA A 343 0.45 -30.62 0.90
C ALA A 343 1.30 -29.36 1.19
N THR A 344 2.14 -28.97 0.24
CA THR A 344 2.95 -27.74 0.28
C THR A 344 2.28 -26.63 -0.53
N PRO A 345 2.36 -25.37 -0.10
CA PRO A 345 1.90 -24.24 -0.91
C PRO A 345 2.54 -24.25 -2.29
N THR A 346 1.73 -24.05 -3.34
CA THR A 346 2.21 -24.01 -4.72
C THR A 346 2.61 -22.60 -5.14
N VAL A 347 3.35 -22.48 -6.25
CA VAL A 347 3.82 -21.20 -6.77
C VAL A 347 2.65 -20.28 -7.14
N SER A 348 1.55 -20.82 -7.64
CA SER A 348 0.32 -20.08 -7.96
C SER A 348 -0.88 -21.03 -8.05
N PRO A 349 -2.12 -20.53 -8.21
CA PRO A 349 -3.23 -21.36 -8.67
C PRO A 349 -2.91 -22.00 -10.04
N TRP A 350 -3.56 -23.11 -10.37
CA TRP A 350 -3.41 -23.85 -11.64
C TRP A 350 -2.06 -24.53 -11.87
N THR A 351 -1.28 -24.77 -10.81
CA THR A 351 -0.03 -25.52 -10.86
C THR A 351 0.17 -26.34 -9.59
N ALA A 352 0.93 -27.43 -9.70
CA ALA A 352 1.37 -28.27 -8.59
C ALA A 352 2.83 -27.99 -8.18
N PHE A 353 3.54 -27.11 -8.89
CA PHE A 353 4.91 -26.73 -8.52
C PHE A 353 4.94 -26.08 -7.13
N PRO A 354 5.78 -26.56 -6.19
CA PRO A 354 5.83 -26.04 -4.83
C PRO A 354 6.58 -24.71 -4.75
N MET A 355 6.12 -23.82 -3.87
CA MET A 355 6.80 -22.57 -3.53
C MET A 355 7.92 -22.84 -2.52
N GLU A 356 9.14 -23.09 -3.02
CA GLU A 356 10.31 -23.40 -2.18
C GLU A 356 11.40 -22.34 -2.31
N LEU A 357 11.63 -21.59 -1.22
CA LEU A 357 12.71 -20.61 -1.15
C LEU A 357 14.09 -21.29 -1.20
N ASN A 358 14.99 -20.76 -2.02
CA ASN A 358 16.32 -21.32 -2.17
C ASN A 358 17.12 -21.19 -0.87
N ARG A 359 17.53 -22.34 -0.31
CA ARG A 359 18.20 -22.40 0.98
C ARG A 359 19.52 -21.64 1.04
N GLU A 360 20.36 -21.72 0.00
CA GLU A 360 21.63 -20.99 0.00
C GLU A 360 21.40 -19.46 0.01
N GLU A 361 20.37 -18.98 -0.69
CA GLU A 361 20.05 -17.55 -0.75
C GLU A 361 19.47 -17.04 0.58
N TYR A 362 18.52 -17.74 1.19
CA TYR A 362 17.83 -17.26 2.39
C TYR A 362 18.48 -17.69 3.71
N ALA A 363 19.00 -18.92 3.80
CA ALA A 363 19.63 -19.41 5.03
C ALA A 363 21.12 -19.03 5.10
N ASP A 364 21.90 -19.28 4.04
CA ASP A 364 23.36 -19.11 4.09
C ASP A 364 23.80 -17.66 3.80
N ARG A 365 23.12 -16.99 2.86
CA ARG A 365 23.42 -15.59 2.47
C ARG A 365 22.56 -14.55 3.18
N GLY A 366 21.56 -14.98 3.96
CA GLY A 366 20.75 -14.13 4.81
C GLY A 366 19.81 -13.17 4.06
N ALA A 367 19.25 -13.60 2.92
CA ALA A 367 18.23 -12.81 2.22
C ALA A 367 17.02 -12.51 3.12
N PRO A 368 16.39 -11.33 2.97
CA PRO A 368 15.35 -10.89 3.89
C PRO A 368 14.04 -11.68 3.71
N THR A 369 13.44 -12.08 4.83
CA THR A 369 12.04 -12.57 4.91
C THR A 369 11.12 -11.59 5.66
N ARG A 370 11.69 -10.46 6.10
CA ARG A 370 10.97 -9.32 6.68
C ARG A 370 11.46 -8.02 6.07
N PHE A 371 10.55 -7.07 5.88
CA PHE A 371 10.77 -5.90 5.03
C PHE A 371 10.41 -4.60 5.74
N ASP A 372 11.18 -3.56 5.47
CA ASP A 372 10.95 -2.20 5.98
C ASP A 372 9.89 -1.47 5.15
N ALA A 373 9.80 -1.77 3.86
CA ALA A 373 8.72 -1.30 2.99
C ALA A 373 8.16 -2.47 2.18
N ILE A 374 6.83 -2.51 2.06
CA ILE A 374 6.11 -3.43 1.17
C ILE A 374 5.23 -2.58 0.26
N ASP A 375 5.38 -2.74 -1.05
CA ASP A 375 4.49 -2.15 -2.05
C ASP A 375 3.70 -3.26 -2.72
N THR A 376 2.37 -3.13 -2.74
CA THR A 376 1.49 -4.19 -3.23
C THR A 376 0.85 -3.88 -4.57
N SER A 377 1.24 -2.80 -5.25
CA SER A 377 0.52 -2.29 -6.42
C SER A 377 -1.00 -2.25 -6.14
N ASP A 378 -1.80 -2.66 -7.12
CA ASP A 378 -3.25 -2.70 -7.18
C ASP A 378 -3.88 -4.05 -6.80
N ILE A 379 -3.12 -4.96 -6.18
CA ILE A 379 -3.66 -6.30 -5.89
C ILE A 379 -4.75 -6.34 -4.81
N SER A 380 -4.95 -5.24 -4.08
CA SER A 380 -6.12 -5.12 -3.21
C SER A 380 -7.43 -5.12 -3.99
N ASP A 381 -7.42 -4.80 -5.29
CA ASP A 381 -8.62 -4.78 -6.13
C ASP A 381 -9.17 -6.19 -6.41
N TYR A 382 -8.33 -7.22 -6.34
CA TYR A 382 -8.75 -8.61 -6.58
C TYR A 382 -8.49 -9.58 -5.41
N LEU A 383 -7.50 -9.35 -4.54
CA LEU A 383 -7.31 -10.16 -3.33
C LEU A 383 -8.13 -9.67 -2.13
N GLY A 384 -8.54 -8.40 -2.14
CA GLY A 384 -9.17 -7.73 -1.01
C GLY A 384 -8.18 -7.35 0.11
N LEU A 385 -8.54 -6.33 0.90
CA LEU A 385 -7.68 -5.85 2.00
C LEU A 385 -7.46 -6.87 3.11
N LEU A 386 -8.43 -7.78 3.37
CA LEU A 386 -8.27 -8.80 4.41
C LEU A 386 -7.10 -9.74 4.11
N ASN A 387 -7.10 -10.39 2.94
CA ASN A 387 -6.01 -11.28 2.54
C ASN A 387 -4.69 -10.54 2.42
N LEU A 388 -4.71 -9.32 1.88
CA LEU A 388 -3.52 -8.51 1.72
C LEU A 388 -2.86 -8.15 3.06
N LEU A 389 -3.65 -7.73 4.06
CA LEU A 389 -3.14 -7.40 5.39
C LEU A 389 -2.65 -8.65 6.13
N LEU A 390 -3.35 -9.79 5.99
CA LEU A 390 -2.88 -11.08 6.53
C LEU A 390 -1.55 -11.53 5.90
N ALA A 391 -1.36 -11.24 4.62
CA ALA A 391 -0.12 -11.53 3.90
C ALA A 391 1.05 -10.68 4.36
N THR A 392 0.82 -9.38 4.46
CA THR A 392 1.91 -8.39 4.52
C THR A 392 2.22 -7.93 5.95
N ALA A 393 1.23 -7.86 6.85
CA ALA A 393 1.47 -7.40 8.22
C ALA A 393 2.52 -8.22 8.99
N PRO A 394 2.56 -9.57 8.89
CA PRO A 394 3.60 -10.38 9.52
C PRO A 394 5.02 -10.15 8.95
N LEU A 395 5.09 -9.75 7.68
CA LEU A 395 6.33 -9.53 6.93
C LEU A 395 6.97 -8.18 7.23
N LEU A 396 6.23 -7.21 7.78
CA LEU A 396 6.81 -5.93 8.17
C LEU A 396 7.83 -6.10 9.31
N THR A 397 8.98 -5.43 9.21
CA THR A 397 9.91 -5.27 10.34
C THR A 397 9.22 -4.53 11.48
N ARG A 398 9.75 -4.61 12.70
CA ARG A 398 9.19 -3.89 13.87
C ARG A 398 9.69 -2.44 13.98
N ALA A 399 10.34 -1.90 12.94
CA ALA A 399 10.80 -0.53 12.99
C ALA A 399 9.60 0.44 13.00
N SER A 400 9.79 1.61 13.60
CA SER A 400 8.76 2.67 13.62
C SER A 400 8.52 3.29 12.23
N SER A 401 9.49 3.15 11.33
CA SER A 401 9.41 3.59 9.93
C SER A 401 8.83 2.53 9.00
N SER A 402 8.59 1.30 9.47
CA SER A 402 8.10 0.23 8.59
C SER A 402 6.75 0.59 8.00
N VAL A 403 6.57 0.34 6.71
CA VAL A 403 5.46 0.86 5.93
C VAL A 403 4.92 -0.16 4.93
N LEU A 404 3.60 -0.19 4.77
CA LEU A 404 2.92 -0.92 3.72
C LEU A 404 2.21 0.09 2.81
N TYR A 405 2.40 -0.05 1.51
CA TYR A 405 1.72 0.72 0.49
C TYR A 405 0.72 -0.15 -0.24
N THR A 406 -0.53 0.31 -0.31
CA THR A 406 -1.57 -0.33 -1.13
C THR A 406 -2.13 0.70 -2.10
N GLN A 407 -2.55 0.25 -3.27
CA GLN A 407 -3.20 1.07 -4.28
C GLN A 407 -4.50 0.41 -4.74
N SER A 408 -5.49 1.23 -5.08
CA SER A 408 -6.67 0.79 -5.83
C SER A 408 -6.71 1.57 -7.13
N SER A 409 -6.87 0.87 -8.25
CA SER A 409 -6.83 1.41 -9.62
C SER A 409 -8.23 1.58 -10.23
N GLU A 410 -9.24 0.91 -9.67
CA GLU A 410 -10.64 0.97 -10.11
C GLU A 410 -11.60 1.21 -8.92
N LEU A 411 -12.24 2.38 -8.86
CA LEU A 411 -13.29 2.64 -7.87
C LEU A 411 -14.65 2.76 -8.56
N TYR A 412 -15.57 1.86 -8.25
CA TYR A 412 -16.93 1.91 -8.78
C TYR A 412 -17.87 2.81 -7.93
N SER A 413 -17.29 3.82 -7.27
CA SER A 413 -17.97 4.86 -6.49
C SER A 413 -17.26 6.19 -6.71
N SER A 414 -18.02 7.24 -6.98
CA SER A 414 -17.55 8.63 -7.07
C SER A 414 -17.24 9.25 -5.72
N ASP A 415 -17.65 8.62 -4.60
CA ASP A 415 -17.26 9.01 -3.25
C ASP A 415 -16.07 8.16 -2.74
N PRO A 416 -14.88 8.78 -2.59
CA PRO A 416 -13.70 8.17 -1.98
C PRO A 416 -13.92 7.54 -0.60
N ALA A 417 -14.77 8.14 0.24
CA ALA A 417 -14.96 7.68 1.62
C ALA A 417 -15.79 6.41 1.68
N THR A 418 -16.90 6.37 0.92
CA THR A 418 -17.73 5.18 0.72
C THR A 418 -16.92 4.00 0.20
N GLU A 419 -16.01 4.23 -0.75
CA GLU A 419 -15.20 3.17 -1.34
C GLU A 419 -14.15 2.62 -0.36
N PHE A 420 -13.50 3.51 0.39
CA PHE A 420 -12.58 3.09 1.44
C PHE A 420 -13.30 2.28 2.53
N GLU A 421 -14.47 2.73 3.00
CA GLU A 421 -15.28 1.98 3.96
C GLU A 421 -15.68 0.59 3.42
N ALA A 422 -16.12 0.51 2.16
CA ALA A 422 -16.52 -0.74 1.52
C ALA A 422 -15.36 -1.75 1.33
N SER A 423 -14.11 -1.27 1.26
CA SER A 423 -12.92 -2.12 1.14
C SER A 423 -12.47 -2.77 2.46
N LEU A 424 -12.92 -2.25 3.61
CA LEU A 424 -12.53 -2.76 4.91
C LEU A 424 -13.42 -3.94 5.34
N PHE A 425 -12.80 -4.98 5.91
CA PHE A 425 -13.52 -6.14 6.45
C PHE A 425 -14.15 -5.91 7.84
N ALA A 426 -13.88 -4.75 8.45
CA ALA A 426 -14.43 -4.29 9.72
C ALA A 426 -14.28 -2.77 9.82
N SER A 427 -14.88 -2.13 10.84
CA SER A 427 -14.64 -0.71 11.09
C SER A 427 -13.14 -0.41 11.28
N LEU A 428 -12.67 0.75 10.82
CA LEU A 428 -11.23 1.06 10.81
C LEU A 428 -10.56 0.96 12.19
N SER A 429 -11.29 1.28 13.27
CA SER A 429 -10.78 1.12 14.64
C SER A 429 -10.59 -0.35 15.01
N VAL A 430 -11.50 -1.24 14.58
CA VAL A 430 -11.34 -2.69 14.72
C VAL A 430 -10.16 -3.19 13.88
N VAL A 431 -10.04 -2.76 12.61
CA VAL A 431 -8.90 -3.14 11.76
C VAL A 431 -7.58 -2.70 12.40
N GLY A 432 -7.50 -1.48 12.91
CA GLY A 432 -6.32 -0.96 13.61
C GLY A 432 -5.96 -1.75 14.87
N ILE A 433 -6.94 -2.31 15.59
CA ILE A 433 -6.70 -3.19 16.73
C ILE A 433 -6.36 -4.61 16.26
N LEU A 434 -7.03 -5.21 15.28
CA LEU A 434 -6.77 -6.61 14.92
C LEU A 434 -5.47 -6.76 14.12
N MET A 435 -5.22 -5.86 13.17
CA MET A 435 -4.10 -5.92 12.22
C MET A 435 -2.89 -5.06 12.62
N ASP A 436 -3.02 -4.15 13.59
CA ASP A 436 -1.98 -3.18 13.99
C ASP A 436 -1.49 -2.32 12.81
N LEU A 437 -2.38 -1.99 11.87
CA LEU A 437 -2.12 -1.16 10.70
C LEU A 437 -3.29 -0.22 10.42
N VAL A 438 -3.00 1.07 10.22
CA VAL A 438 -3.97 2.11 9.84
C VAL A 438 -3.31 3.08 8.86
N PRO A 439 -4.03 3.67 7.89
CA PRO A 439 -3.47 4.70 7.02
C PRO A 439 -3.04 5.93 7.81
N ILE A 440 -1.83 6.43 7.53
CA ILE A 440 -1.20 7.51 8.32
C ILE A 440 -1.94 8.85 8.24
N ASP A 441 -2.62 9.11 7.13
CA ASP A 441 -3.39 10.31 6.87
C ASP A 441 -4.68 10.33 7.67
N VAL A 442 -5.35 9.18 7.83
CA VAL A 442 -6.50 9.01 8.75
C VAL A 442 -6.11 9.23 10.20
N LEU A 443 -4.86 8.97 10.57
CA LEU A 443 -4.35 9.25 11.92
C LEU A 443 -3.92 10.70 12.09
N SER A 444 -3.30 11.29 11.07
CA SER A 444 -2.66 12.61 11.14
C SER A 444 -3.62 13.79 10.86
N GLY A 445 -4.72 13.52 10.14
CA GLY A 445 -5.68 14.52 9.68
C GLY A 445 -5.23 15.33 8.47
N PHE A 446 -4.22 14.85 7.76
CA PHE A 446 -3.78 15.42 6.49
C PHE A 446 -3.06 14.36 5.65
N ALA A 447 -3.12 14.52 4.33
CA ALA A 447 -2.26 13.81 3.39
C ALA A 447 -1.05 14.68 3.03
N SER A 448 0.13 14.06 2.93
CA SER A 448 1.34 14.77 2.48
C SER A 448 1.50 14.77 0.95
N THR A 449 0.68 14.01 0.22
CA THR A 449 0.66 13.88 -1.24
C THR A 449 -0.64 14.45 -1.83
N CYS A 450 -0.62 14.86 -3.09
CA CYS A 450 -1.80 15.39 -3.78
C CYS A 450 -2.56 14.28 -4.52
N ASN A 451 -3.88 14.20 -4.31
CA ASN A 451 -4.80 13.31 -5.03
C ASN A 451 -5.89 14.08 -5.81
N MET A 452 -5.73 15.40 -5.93
CA MET A 452 -6.76 16.27 -6.51
C MET A 452 -7.00 16.04 -8.00
N HIS A 453 -5.96 15.70 -8.75
CA HIS A 453 -6.08 15.33 -10.15
C HIS A 453 -7.02 14.14 -10.32
N GLU A 454 -6.88 13.09 -9.49
CA GLU A 454 -7.80 11.94 -9.51
C GLU A 454 -9.23 12.35 -9.18
N LEU A 455 -9.45 13.17 -8.14
CA LEU A 455 -10.80 13.62 -7.73
C LEU A 455 -11.48 14.46 -8.81
N LEU A 456 -10.75 15.38 -9.43
CA LEU A 456 -11.27 16.22 -10.50
C LEU A 456 -11.51 15.39 -11.77
N MET A 457 -10.65 14.41 -12.09
CA MET A 457 -10.84 13.51 -13.25
C MET A 457 -12.10 12.67 -13.06
N ALA A 458 -12.32 12.14 -11.86
CA ALA A 458 -13.53 11.41 -11.52
C ALA A 458 -14.77 12.30 -11.66
N ALA A 459 -14.71 13.55 -11.17
CA ALA A 459 -15.81 14.50 -11.32
C ALA A 459 -16.17 14.76 -12.80
N VAL A 460 -15.18 15.08 -13.64
CA VAL A 460 -15.38 15.31 -15.08
C VAL A 460 -15.91 14.08 -15.80
N ARG A 461 -15.33 12.90 -15.56
CA ARG A 461 -15.77 11.64 -16.20
C ARG A 461 -17.17 11.21 -15.77
N SER A 462 -17.57 11.51 -14.54
CA SER A 462 -18.91 11.21 -14.03
C SER A 462 -20.02 11.99 -14.78
N MET A 463 -19.68 13.10 -15.46
CA MET A 463 -20.64 13.86 -16.27
C MET A 463 -20.90 13.20 -17.63
N ASP A 464 -19.93 12.48 -18.19
CA ASP A 464 -20.00 11.97 -19.57
C ASP A 464 -20.30 10.46 -19.70
N LEU A 465 -19.85 9.59 -18.76
CA LEU A 465 -19.62 8.18 -19.12
C LEU A 465 -20.07 7.07 -18.14
N ASN A 466 -20.80 7.33 -17.05
CA ASN A 466 -21.22 6.29 -16.08
C ASN A 466 -20.06 5.37 -15.59
N GLN A 467 -18.81 5.83 -15.67
CA GLN A 467 -17.62 5.09 -15.26
C GLN A 467 -16.80 5.96 -14.32
N ASP A 468 -16.81 5.60 -13.04
CA ASP A 468 -15.96 6.19 -12.02
C ASP A 468 -14.61 5.46 -12.05
N LEU A 469 -13.51 6.15 -12.37
CA LEU A 469 -12.15 5.61 -12.37
C LEU A 469 -11.27 6.53 -11.53
N LEU A 470 -11.18 6.24 -10.23
CA LEU A 470 -10.34 6.96 -9.28
C LEU A 470 -9.16 6.08 -8.87
N GLN A 471 -7.94 6.61 -8.92
CA GLN A 471 -6.79 5.93 -8.32
C GLN A 471 -6.59 6.40 -6.87
N GLN A 472 -6.48 5.46 -5.93
CA GLN A 472 -6.21 5.77 -4.52
C GLN A 472 -4.98 5.02 -4.02
N ARG A 473 -4.12 5.71 -3.27
CA ARG A 473 -2.93 5.14 -2.64
C ARG A 473 -3.00 5.35 -1.14
N PHE A 474 -2.78 4.28 -0.38
CA PHE A 474 -2.76 4.30 1.08
C PHE A 474 -1.38 3.98 1.62
N THR A 475 -0.99 4.68 2.68
CA THR A 475 0.27 4.44 3.39
C THR A 475 -0.05 3.95 4.81
N TRP A 476 0.09 2.65 5.02
CA TRP A 476 -0.25 1.97 6.27
C TRP A 476 0.97 1.89 7.18
N LYS A 477 0.81 2.31 8.43
CA LYS A 477 1.81 2.13 9.50
C LYS A 477 1.14 1.66 10.78
N ARG A 478 1.96 1.20 11.72
CA ARG A 478 1.47 0.84 13.06
C ARG A 478 0.95 2.08 13.78
N PRO A 479 -0.27 2.09 14.31
CA PRO A 479 -0.87 3.30 14.89
C PRO A 479 -0.06 3.92 16.03
N SER A 480 0.62 3.09 16.82
CA SER A 480 1.47 3.52 17.94
C SER A 480 2.89 3.90 17.54
N SER A 481 3.34 3.59 16.32
CA SER A 481 4.74 3.81 15.90
C SER A 481 5.15 5.28 15.79
N GLY A 482 4.18 6.19 15.62
CA GLY A 482 4.39 7.64 15.67
C GLY A 482 4.51 8.20 17.10
N ASP A 483 4.32 7.36 18.12
CA ASP A 483 4.40 7.73 19.54
C ASP A 483 5.61 7.06 20.21
N LEU A 484 6.69 7.81 20.34
CA LEU A 484 7.93 7.37 20.97
C LEU A 484 7.78 6.91 22.44
N LEU A 485 6.71 7.33 23.14
CA LEU A 485 6.45 6.88 24.51
C LEU A 485 5.69 5.55 24.55
N ALA A 486 4.81 5.30 23.58
CA ALA A 486 4.08 4.04 23.47
C ALA A 486 4.91 2.94 22.78
N TYR A 487 5.79 3.33 21.86
CA TYR A 487 6.52 2.44 20.97
C TYR A 487 8.01 2.79 20.90
N PRO A 488 8.76 2.71 22.02
CA PRO A 488 10.19 2.99 22.02
C PRO A 488 10.96 1.90 21.24
N ASP A 489 11.81 2.32 20.30
CA ASP A 489 12.79 1.46 19.61
C ASP A 489 12.23 0.18 18.96
N GLY A 490 11.02 0.22 18.39
CA GLY A 490 10.43 -0.96 17.75
C GLY A 490 9.92 -2.02 18.74
N GLY A 491 9.49 -1.55 19.93
CA GLY A 491 9.00 -2.38 21.03
C GLY A 491 7.86 -3.32 20.66
N PRO A 492 7.50 -4.26 21.54
CA PRO A 492 6.33 -5.10 21.32
C PRO A 492 5.07 -4.25 21.35
N ARG A 493 4.08 -4.66 20.54
CA ARG A 493 2.74 -4.10 20.55
C ARG A 493 2.13 -4.13 21.95
N VAL A 494 1.40 -3.09 22.33
CA VAL A 494 0.66 -3.04 23.59
C VAL A 494 -0.37 -4.18 23.61
N PRO A 495 -0.34 -5.08 24.62
CA PRO A 495 -1.30 -6.18 24.71
C PRO A 495 -2.73 -5.67 24.88
N VAL A 496 -3.67 -6.36 24.25
CA VAL A 496 -5.11 -6.05 24.32
C VAL A 496 -5.88 -7.28 24.76
N SER A 497 -7.03 -7.07 25.39
CA SER A 497 -7.96 -8.13 25.76
C SER A 497 -9.39 -7.74 25.41
N PHE A 498 -10.21 -8.74 25.11
CA PHE A 498 -11.64 -8.57 24.83
C PHE A 498 -12.47 -9.36 25.83
N ASP A 499 -13.71 -8.91 26.04
CA ASP A 499 -14.75 -9.76 26.61
C ASP A 499 -15.09 -10.89 25.62
N THR A 500 -15.19 -12.12 26.12
CA THR A 500 -15.42 -13.33 25.31
C THR A 500 -16.64 -13.21 24.40
N HIS A 501 -17.78 -12.81 24.95
CA HIS A 501 -19.03 -12.72 24.19
C HIS A 501 -19.00 -11.56 23.19
N GLN A 502 -18.45 -10.40 23.58
CA GLN A 502 -18.29 -9.28 22.65
C GLN A 502 -17.37 -9.64 21.48
N PHE A 503 -16.27 -10.36 21.75
CA PHE A 503 -15.34 -10.76 20.71
C PHE A 503 -15.94 -11.80 19.77
N ALA A 504 -16.63 -12.81 20.31
CA ALA A 504 -17.37 -13.78 19.50
C ALA A 504 -18.39 -13.09 18.59
N LYS A 505 -19.14 -12.10 19.10
CA LYS A 505 -20.09 -11.30 18.33
C LYS A 505 -19.40 -10.50 17.21
N LEU A 506 -18.23 -9.93 17.48
CA LEU A 506 -17.43 -9.24 16.46
C LEU A 506 -17.00 -10.19 15.34
N LEU A 507 -16.46 -11.36 15.69
CA LEU A 507 -16.04 -12.37 14.72
C LEU A 507 -17.22 -12.86 13.89
N HIS A 508 -18.40 -13.02 14.50
CA HIS A 508 -19.64 -13.35 13.80
C HIS A 508 -20.06 -12.26 12.81
N ASN A 509 -19.99 -10.99 13.20
CA ASN A 509 -20.27 -9.87 12.30
C ASN A 509 -19.31 -9.82 11.11
N ILE A 510 -18.00 -9.98 11.35
CA ILE A 510 -16.98 -10.03 10.30
C ILE A 510 -17.26 -11.20 9.34
N TYR A 511 -17.58 -12.38 9.89
CA TYR A 511 -17.92 -13.55 9.11
C TYR A 511 -19.10 -13.28 8.17
N LEU A 512 -20.22 -12.79 8.72
CA LEU A 512 -21.42 -12.47 7.93
C LEU A 512 -21.15 -11.39 6.88
N ASP A 513 -20.44 -10.32 7.24
CA ASP A 513 -20.13 -9.21 6.33
C ASP A 513 -19.19 -9.68 5.19
N THR A 514 -18.30 -10.66 5.45
CA THR A 514 -17.38 -11.25 4.45
C THR A 514 -18.11 -12.15 3.43
N PHE A 515 -19.08 -12.96 3.87
CA PHE A 515 -19.69 -13.99 3.03
C PHE A 515 -21.11 -13.67 2.53
N ARG A 516 -21.74 -12.59 3.01
CA ARG A 516 -23.10 -12.20 2.60
C ARG A 516 -23.30 -11.97 1.11
N SER A 517 -22.24 -11.64 0.36
CA SER A 517 -22.33 -11.48 -1.10
C SER A 517 -22.82 -12.76 -1.80
N GLY A 518 -22.66 -13.93 -1.16
CA GLY A 518 -23.18 -15.20 -1.64
C GLY A 518 -24.68 -15.42 -1.43
N ASP A 519 -25.37 -14.54 -0.70
CA ASP A 519 -26.82 -14.68 -0.48
C ASP A 519 -27.60 -14.28 -1.74
N PRO A 520 -28.43 -15.17 -2.32
CA PRO A 520 -29.32 -14.84 -3.42
C PRO A 520 -30.18 -13.58 -3.19
N ALA A 521 -30.55 -13.29 -1.95
CA ALA A 521 -31.38 -12.14 -1.58
C ALA A 521 -30.71 -10.78 -1.87
N HIS A 522 -29.38 -10.75 -1.98
CA HIS A 522 -28.61 -9.53 -2.25
C HIS A 522 -28.35 -9.28 -3.75
N ALA A 523 -28.75 -10.20 -4.64
CA ALA A 523 -28.53 -10.06 -6.08
C ALA A 523 -29.10 -8.75 -6.67
N PRO A 524 -30.32 -8.28 -6.33
CA PRO A 524 -30.84 -7.01 -6.85
C PRO A 524 -30.02 -5.79 -6.38
N ALA A 525 -29.48 -5.84 -5.16
CA ALA A 525 -28.63 -4.77 -4.63
C ALA A 525 -27.27 -4.73 -5.34
N ILE A 526 -26.69 -5.89 -5.66
CA ILE A 526 -25.47 -6.02 -6.45
C ILE A 526 -25.70 -5.54 -7.90
N GLU A 527 -26.83 -5.90 -8.51
CA GLU A 527 -27.18 -5.45 -9.86
C GLU A 527 -27.33 -3.93 -9.93
N LYS A 528 -27.97 -3.34 -8.92
CA LYS A 528 -28.03 -1.88 -8.78
C LYS A 528 -26.63 -1.29 -8.59
N ALA A 529 -25.76 -1.98 -7.84
CA ALA A 529 -24.39 -1.54 -7.59
C ALA A 529 -23.54 -1.44 -8.86
N VAL A 530 -23.74 -2.35 -9.80
CA VAL A 530 -23.03 -2.32 -11.09
C VAL A 530 -23.51 -1.15 -11.98
N LYS A 531 -24.73 -0.66 -11.79
CA LYS A 531 -25.40 0.27 -12.72
C LYS A 531 -25.36 1.76 -12.33
N GLY A 532 -24.81 2.16 -11.17
CA GLY A 532 -24.78 3.58 -10.78
C GLY A 532 -24.17 3.89 -9.42
N ARG A 533 -24.40 5.13 -8.92
CA ARG A 533 -23.92 5.60 -7.60
C ARG A 533 -24.54 4.82 -6.45
N ASN A 534 -23.71 4.40 -5.50
CA ASN A 534 -24.07 3.41 -4.48
C ASN A 534 -23.72 3.87 -3.07
N ASN A 535 -24.41 3.30 -2.08
CA ASN A 535 -24.00 3.37 -0.69
C ASN A 535 -22.93 2.30 -0.37
N ALA A 536 -22.25 2.44 0.77
CA ALA A 536 -21.17 1.56 1.20
C ALA A 536 -21.57 0.07 1.25
N LEU A 537 -22.82 -0.22 1.63
CA LEU A 537 -23.32 -1.60 1.70
C LEU A 537 -23.41 -2.27 0.31
N ALA A 538 -23.99 -1.59 -0.67
CA ALA A 538 -24.09 -2.12 -2.04
C ALA A 538 -22.71 -2.27 -2.68
N ARG A 539 -21.77 -1.37 -2.37
CA ARG A 539 -20.36 -1.46 -2.78
C ARG A 539 -19.64 -2.64 -2.14
N SER A 540 -19.80 -2.82 -0.83
CA SER A 540 -19.23 -3.95 -0.08
C SER A 540 -19.73 -5.29 -0.61
N LEU A 541 -21.04 -5.39 -0.93
CA LEU A 541 -21.61 -6.57 -1.58
C LEU A 541 -20.97 -6.85 -2.95
N LEU A 542 -20.78 -5.83 -3.79
CA LEU A 542 -20.12 -5.99 -5.09
C LEU A 542 -18.67 -6.45 -4.92
N ARG A 543 -17.90 -5.83 -4.03
CA ARG A 543 -16.52 -6.26 -3.71
C ARG A 543 -16.47 -7.71 -3.24
N GLY A 544 -17.39 -8.12 -2.38
CA GLY A 544 -17.47 -9.52 -1.93
C GLY A 544 -17.71 -10.53 -3.06
N VAL A 545 -18.29 -10.14 -4.20
CA VAL A 545 -18.41 -10.99 -5.40
C VAL A 545 -17.12 -10.98 -6.22
N LEU A 546 -16.45 -9.82 -6.30
CA LEU A 546 -15.20 -9.65 -7.06
C LEU A 546 -13.98 -10.30 -6.39
N GLU A 547 -13.92 -10.32 -5.06
CA GLU A 547 -12.81 -10.84 -4.26
C GLU A 547 -13.03 -12.31 -3.82
N CYS A 548 -14.30 -12.71 -3.59
CA CYS A 548 -14.74 -14.08 -3.28
C CYS A 548 -13.84 -14.85 -2.28
N PRO A 549 -13.63 -14.33 -1.06
CA PRO A 549 -12.78 -14.98 -0.06
C PRO A 549 -13.31 -16.39 0.27
N SER A 550 -12.40 -17.32 0.56
CA SER A 550 -12.74 -18.68 0.98
C SER A 550 -12.89 -18.77 2.50
N ARG A 551 -13.53 -19.83 3.01
CA ARG A 551 -13.59 -20.10 4.46
C ARG A 551 -12.23 -20.40 5.07
N GLU A 552 -11.27 -20.87 4.28
CA GLU A 552 -9.87 -20.97 4.72
C GLU A 552 -9.27 -19.60 5.00
N ALA A 553 -9.60 -18.55 4.21
CA ALA A 553 -9.15 -17.19 4.49
C ALA A 553 -9.61 -16.72 5.88
N PHE A 554 -10.86 -17.03 6.25
CA PHE A 554 -11.39 -16.73 7.59
C PHE A 554 -10.70 -17.55 8.69
N ALA A 555 -10.44 -18.85 8.47
CA ALA A 555 -9.66 -19.65 9.43
C ALA A 555 -8.23 -19.11 9.60
N VAL A 556 -7.57 -18.70 8.53
CA VAL A 556 -6.24 -18.06 8.57
C VAL A 556 -6.31 -16.73 9.35
N PHE A 557 -7.36 -15.93 9.15
CA PHE A 557 -7.62 -14.73 9.93
C PHE A 557 -7.75 -15.04 11.43
N LEU A 558 -8.54 -16.04 11.80
CA LEU A 558 -8.71 -16.48 13.19
C LEU A 558 -7.39 -16.95 13.82
N SER A 559 -6.57 -17.69 13.06
CA SER A 559 -5.23 -18.10 13.51
C SER A 559 -4.31 -16.90 13.73
N PHE A 560 -4.32 -15.95 12.80
CA PHE A 560 -3.55 -14.72 12.92
C PHE A 560 -3.95 -13.91 14.17
N ILE A 561 -5.24 -13.67 14.41
CA ILE A 561 -5.69 -12.88 15.58
C ILE A 561 -5.42 -13.61 16.90
N ARG A 562 -5.59 -14.93 16.95
CA ARG A 562 -5.26 -15.73 18.15
C ARG A 562 -3.79 -15.58 18.51
N ALA A 563 -2.91 -15.68 17.51
CA ALA A 563 -1.47 -15.51 17.69
C ALA A 563 -1.06 -14.07 18.00
N SER A 564 -1.63 -13.08 17.29
CA SER A 564 -1.25 -11.67 17.42
C SER A 564 -1.71 -11.06 18.75
N LEU A 565 -2.89 -11.45 19.23
CA LEU A 565 -3.46 -10.99 20.50
C LEU A 565 -3.04 -11.86 21.70
N GLN A 566 -2.32 -12.97 21.47
CA GLN A 566 -1.83 -13.89 22.50
C GLN A 566 -2.96 -14.47 23.39
N ILE A 567 -4.07 -14.87 22.75
CA ILE A 567 -5.25 -15.42 23.46
C ILE A 567 -4.91 -16.80 24.03
N SER A 568 -5.30 -17.08 25.27
CA SER A 568 -5.10 -18.39 25.89
C SER A 568 -6.00 -19.47 25.28
N GLU A 569 -5.61 -20.74 25.39
CA GLU A 569 -6.40 -21.88 24.90
C GLU A 569 -7.82 -21.92 25.50
N GLU A 570 -7.94 -21.69 26.81
CA GLU A 570 -9.21 -21.68 27.53
C GLU A 570 -10.12 -20.58 27.00
N GLN A 571 -9.61 -19.33 26.95
CA GLN A 571 -10.40 -18.20 26.46
C GLN A 571 -10.78 -18.36 24.99
N TRP A 572 -9.87 -18.90 24.17
CA TRP A 572 -10.15 -19.19 22.76
C TRP A 572 -11.27 -20.21 22.58
N SER A 573 -11.28 -21.25 23.42
CA SER A 573 -12.33 -22.27 23.40
C SER A 573 -13.70 -21.67 23.70
N ASP A 574 -13.79 -20.78 24.70
CA ASP A 574 -15.03 -20.06 25.03
C ASP A 574 -15.47 -19.11 23.92
N ILE A 575 -14.52 -18.39 23.29
CA ILE A 575 -14.79 -17.50 22.15
C ILE A 575 -15.36 -18.30 20.98
N MET A 576 -14.72 -19.42 20.62
CA MET A 576 -15.16 -20.27 19.52
C MET A 576 -16.51 -20.90 19.78
N TYR A 577 -16.76 -21.39 21.00
CA TYR A 577 -18.07 -21.90 21.39
C TYR A 577 -19.15 -20.83 21.20
N SER A 578 -18.93 -19.63 21.77
CA SER A 578 -19.88 -18.53 21.64
C SER A 578 -20.10 -18.08 20.19
N PHE A 579 -19.06 -18.06 19.35
CA PHE A 579 -19.16 -17.72 17.92
C PHE A 579 -19.99 -18.75 17.16
N LEU A 580 -19.73 -20.05 17.37
CA LEU A 580 -20.44 -21.14 16.70
C LEU A 580 -21.92 -21.20 17.12
N THR A 581 -22.22 -20.97 18.41
CA THR A 581 -23.60 -20.87 18.89
C THR A 581 -24.35 -19.75 18.17
N MET A 582 -23.79 -18.53 18.12
CA MET A 582 -24.40 -17.40 17.40
C MET A 582 -24.66 -17.70 15.91
N ARG A 583 -23.72 -18.40 15.25
CA ARG A 583 -23.87 -18.81 13.86
C ARG A 583 -25.04 -19.77 13.69
N SER A 584 -25.14 -20.78 14.56
CA SER A 584 -26.19 -21.81 14.47
C SER A 584 -27.61 -21.27 14.71
N GLU A 585 -27.76 -20.21 15.51
CA GLU A 585 -29.07 -19.61 15.81
C GLU A 585 -29.66 -18.82 14.62
N ASN A 586 -28.82 -18.29 13.73
CA ASN A 586 -29.24 -17.42 12.61
C ASN A 586 -28.50 -17.77 11.31
N GLN A 587 -28.31 -19.07 11.03
CA GLN A 587 -27.52 -19.51 9.89
C GLN A 587 -28.24 -19.26 8.56
N PRO A 588 -27.71 -18.43 7.65
CA PRO A 588 -28.27 -18.27 6.31
C PRO A 588 -28.09 -19.54 5.48
N HIS A 589 -28.98 -19.78 4.50
CA HIS A 589 -28.91 -20.99 3.67
C HIS A 589 -27.58 -21.15 2.91
N PHE A 590 -27.00 -20.06 2.40
CA PHE A 590 -25.68 -20.11 1.73
C PHE A 590 -24.55 -20.56 2.69
N ASP A 591 -24.74 -20.39 3.99
CA ASP A 591 -23.78 -20.79 5.00
C ASP A 591 -23.94 -22.24 5.42
N MET A 592 -25.19 -22.73 5.45
CA MET A 592 -25.49 -24.15 5.74
C MET A 592 -24.76 -25.09 4.77
N LEU A 593 -24.79 -24.80 3.47
CA LEU A 593 -24.16 -25.63 2.43
C LEU A 593 -22.64 -25.74 2.55
N ALA A 594 -21.98 -24.81 3.24
CA ALA A 594 -20.53 -24.77 3.40
C ALA A 594 -20.10 -24.79 4.87
N ASP A 595 -21.00 -25.25 5.74
CA ASP A 595 -20.76 -25.48 7.15
C ASP A 595 -19.62 -26.50 7.35
N SER A 596 -19.61 -27.56 6.54
CA SER A 596 -18.56 -28.57 6.55
C SER A 596 -17.20 -28.02 6.15
N ASP A 597 -17.12 -27.16 5.14
CA ASP A 597 -15.86 -26.52 4.74
C ASP A 597 -15.30 -25.68 5.89
N LEU A 598 -16.12 -24.84 6.53
CA LEU A 598 -15.66 -24.06 7.67
C LEU A 598 -15.14 -24.93 8.82
N HIS A 599 -15.85 -25.99 9.19
CA HIS A 599 -15.40 -26.91 10.24
C HIS A 599 -14.09 -27.64 9.88
N VAL A 600 -13.92 -28.03 8.61
CA VAL A 600 -12.66 -28.58 8.10
C VAL A 600 -11.54 -27.56 8.27
N GLN A 601 -11.72 -26.32 7.79
CA GLN A 601 -10.65 -25.32 7.85
C GLN A 601 -10.30 -24.95 9.30
N LEU A 602 -11.28 -24.79 10.19
CA LEU A 602 -11.03 -24.55 11.62
C LEU A 602 -10.19 -25.67 12.25
N SER A 603 -10.50 -26.92 11.92
CA SER A 603 -9.78 -28.08 12.47
C SER A 603 -8.38 -28.23 11.87
N ARG A 604 -8.23 -28.06 10.54
CA ARG A 604 -6.95 -28.10 9.84
C ARG A 604 -5.96 -27.05 10.37
N HIS A 605 -6.48 -25.88 10.76
CA HIS A 605 -5.69 -24.82 11.38
C HIS A 605 -5.53 -24.93 12.91
N GLY A 606 -6.05 -25.99 13.54
CA GLY A 606 -5.94 -26.20 15.00
C GLY A 606 -6.70 -25.18 15.85
N LEU A 607 -7.78 -24.61 15.30
CA LEU A 607 -8.57 -23.57 15.94
C LEU A 607 -9.77 -24.13 16.70
N HIS A 608 -10.43 -25.15 16.15
CA HIS A 608 -11.57 -25.81 16.77
C HIS A 608 -11.81 -27.17 16.11
N THR A 609 -12.10 -28.20 16.90
CA THR A 609 -12.50 -29.53 16.41
C THR A 609 -13.99 -29.71 16.65
N ALA A 610 -14.76 -29.96 15.59
CA ALA A 610 -16.21 -30.11 15.68
C ALA A 610 -16.62 -31.44 16.34
N SER A 611 -17.75 -31.44 17.06
CA SER A 611 -18.35 -32.66 17.62
C SER A 611 -18.72 -33.61 16.48
N GLY A 612 -18.22 -34.85 16.53
CA GLY A 612 -18.36 -35.86 15.46
C GLY A 612 -17.05 -36.18 14.73
N LEU A 613 -16.11 -35.24 14.63
CA LEU A 613 -14.74 -35.54 14.15
C LEU A 613 -13.91 -36.31 15.17
N ASP A 614 -14.17 -36.10 16.47
CA ASP A 614 -13.52 -36.85 17.56
C ASP A 614 -13.99 -38.32 17.65
N HIS A 615 -15.18 -38.64 17.12
CA HIS A 615 -15.71 -40.00 17.18
C HIS A 615 -14.93 -40.98 16.30
N ALA A 616 -14.24 -40.51 15.26
CA ALA A 616 -13.34 -41.34 14.46
C ALA A 616 -12.12 -41.86 15.25
N ARG A 617 -11.74 -41.22 16.37
CA ARG A 617 -10.64 -41.68 17.23
C ARG A 617 -11.07 -42.68 18.31
N ASN A 618 -12.36 -42.70 18.67
CA ASN A 618 -12.84 -43.41 19.87
C ASN A 618 -13.98 -44.43 19.62
N SER A 619 -14.53 -44.55 18.41
CA SER A 619 -15.60 -45.53 18.15
C SER A 619 -15.06 -46.93 17.84
N VAL A 620 -15.04 -47.78 18.87
CA VAL A 620 -15.13 -49.25 18.73
C VAL A 620 -16.59 -49.60 18.36
N SER A 621 -17.14 -49.00 17.30
CA SER A 621 -18.48 -49.31 16.81
C SER A 621 -18.40 -50.36 15.71
N SER A 622 -19.19 -51.41 15.84
CA SER A 622 -19.29 -52.61 14.99
C SER A 622 -19.83 -52.38 13.57
N ILE A 623 -19.58 -51.22 12.98
CA ILE A 623 -20.02 -50.88 11.61
C ILE A 623 -18.80 -51.02 10.71
N SER A 624 -18.87 -51.92 9.73
CA SER A 624 -17.86 -52.01 8.66
C SER A 624 -17.84 -50.67 7.92
N GLU A 625 -16.66 -50.08 7.74
CA GLU A 625 -16.50 -48.90 6.89
C GLU A 625 -17.03 -49.21 5.47
N PRO A 626 -17.75 -48.28 4.82
CA PRO A 626 -18.32 -48.51 3.51
C PRO A 626 -17.29 -48.33 2.38
N GLY A 627 -17.55 -48.99 1.24
CA GLY A 627 -16.82 -48.76 -0.02
C GLY A 627 -15.31 -48.87 0.11
N ARG A 628 -14.59 -47.95 -0.54
CA ARG A 628 -13.11 -47.89 -0.55
C ARG A 628 -12.47 -47.67 0.82
N LEU A 629 -13.19 -47.09 1.77
CA LEU A 629 -12.67 -46.84 3.12
C LEU A 629 -12.52 -48.13 3.93
N SER A 630 -13.23 -49.20 3.55
CA SER A 630 -13.12 -50.54 4.16
C SER A 630 -11.72 -51.15 4.06
N PHE A 631 -10.92 -50.75 3.08
CA PHE A 631 -9.56 -51.24 2.90
C PHE A 631 -8.56 -50.56 3.84
N TRP A 632 -8.90 -49.42 4.45
CA TRP A 632 -7.97 -48.62 5.25
C TRP A 632 -7.88 -49.17 6.68
N PRO A 633 -6.66 -49.39 7.24
CA PRO A 633 -6.50 -49.85 8.62
C PRO A 633 -7.11 -48.91 9.66
N SER A 634 -7.12 -47.61 9.36
CA SER A 634 -7.75 -46.57 10.15
C SER A 634 -8.11 -45.40 9.25
N VAL A 635 -9.36 -44.97 9.31
CA VAL A 635 -9.83 -43.81 8.53
C VAL A 635 -9.47 -42.52 9.28
N PRO A 636 -8.67 -41.62 8.69
CA PRO A 636 -8.31 -40.34 9.31
C PRO A 636 -9.52 -39.41 9.42
N PRO A 637 -9.45 -38.35 10.25
CA PRO A 637 -10.52 -37.36 10.35
C PRO A 637 -10.77 -36.57 9.05
N PHE A 638 -9.74 -36.43 8.20
CA PHE A 638 -9.78 -35.69 6.95
C PHE A 638 -9.25 -36.54 5.81
N ILE A 639 -9.92 -36.44 4.67
CA ILE A 639 -9.56 -37.11 3.42
C ILE A 639 -9.42 -36.03 2.37
N ARG A 640 -8.34 -36.07 1.60
CA ARG A 640 -8.19 -35.29 0.39
C ARG A 640 -8.76 -36.06 -0.78
N VAL A 641 -9.69 -35.43 -1.48
CA VAL A 641 -10.31 -35.95 -2.70
C VAL A 641 -9.54 -35.40 -3.89
N PHE A 642 -9.30 -36.26 -4.88
CA PHE A 642 -8.78 -35.91 -6.19
C PHE A 642 -9.82 -36.30 -7.23
N LEU A 643 -10.18 -35.37 -8.09
CA LEU A 643 -11.13 -35.55 -9.19
C LEU A 643 -10.42 -35.24 -10.51
N ILE A 644 -10.42 -36.21 -11.41
CA ILE A 644 -9.93 -36.03 -12.79
C ILE A 644 -11.11 -35.51 -13.61
N VAL A 645 -11.00 -34.26 -14.05
CA VAL A 645 -11.95 -33.59 -14.93
C VAL A 645 -11.45 -33.75 -16.36
N THR A 646 -12.26 -34.38 -17.22
CA THR A 646 -11.86 -34.63 -18.60
C THR A 646 -11.65 -33.32 -19.37
N ARG A 647 -10.72 -33.33 -20.33
CA ARG A 647 -10.50 -32.17 -21.21
C ARG A 647 -11.77 -31.69 -21.91
N ASP A 648 -12.60 -32.63 -22.38
CA ASP A 648 -13.83 -32.35 -23.13
C ASP A 648 -14.87 -31.62 -22.26
N ASP A 649 -15.00 -32.01 -21.00
CA ASP A 649 -15.94 -31.38 -20.07
C ASP A 649 -15.48 -29.97 -19.68
N PHE A 650 -14.19 -29.80 -19.40
CA PHE A 650 -13.64 -28.48 -19.12
C PHE A 650 -13.67 -27.55 -20.35
N ALA A 651 -13.46 -28.09 -21.55
CA ALA A 651 -13.53 -27.33 -22.81
C ALA A 651 -14.88 -26.62 -23.01
N ARG A 652 -15.98 -27.22 -22.54
CA ARG A 652 -17.31 -26.63 -22.62
C ARG A 652 -17.41 -25.34 -21.81
N LEU A 653 -16.81 -25.31 -20.61
CA LEU A 653 -16.71 -24.08 -19.83
C LEU A 653 -15.93 -23.02 -20.58
N GLU A 654 -14.77 -23.37 -21.14
CA GLU A 654 -13.94 -22.43 -21.90
C GLU A 654 -14.69 -21.83 -23.09
N GLN A 655 -15.42 -22.66 -23.84
CA GLN A 655 -16.24 -22.24 -24.98
C GLN A 655 -17.38 -21.30 -24.56
N ASN A 656 -18.05 -21.59 -23.45
CA ASN A 656 -19.16 -20.78 -22.94
C ASN A 656 -18.67 -19.41 -22.40
N VAL A 657 -17.44 -19.34 -21.89
CA VAL A 657 -16.87 -18.09 -21.35
C VAL A 657 -16.14 -17.25 -22.41
N ALA A 658 -15.72 -17.85 -23.54
CA ALA A 658 -14.94 -17.19 -24.60
C ALA A 658 -15.59 -15.93 -25.23
N GLY A 659 -16.91 -15.76 -25.12
CA GLY A 659 -17.66 -14.60 -25.62
C GLY A 659 -18.17 -13.62 -24.54
N VAL A 660 -17.83 -13.86 -23.28
CA VAL A 660 -18.29 -13.06 -22.13
C VAL A 660 -17.33 -11.89 -21.89
N LYS A 661 -17.83 -10.74 -21.41
CA LYS A 661 -17.00 -9.54 -21.19
C LYS A 661 -15.82 -9.85 -20.23
N PRO A 662 -14.64 -9.23 -20.40
CA PRO A 662 -13.39 -9.56 -19.68
C PRO A 662 -13.39 -9.39 -18.14
N MET A 663 -14.51 -9.03 -17.51
CA MET A 663 -14.57 -8.68 -16.08
C MET A 663 -15.20 -9.77 -15.20
N LEU A 664 -15.41 -10.98 -15.71
CA LEU A 664 -16.08 -12.05 -14.98
C LEU A 664 -15.06 -13.12 -14.54
N ASN A 665 -14.65 -13.06 -13.27
CA ASN A 665 -14.01 -14.19 -12.60
C ASN A 665 -15.07 -15.29 -12.40
N VAL A 666 -14.84 -16.46 -12.98
CA VAL A 666 -15.69 -17.64 -12.79
C VAL A 666 -15.14 -18.44 -11.61
N TRP A 667 -15.76 -18.25 -10.45
CA TRP A 667 -15.37 -18.95 -9.22
C TRP A 667 -15.83 -20.42 -9.26
N MET A 668 -14.99 -21.31 -8.77
CA MET A 668 -15.28 -22.75 -8.72
C MET A 668 -15.13 -23.32 -7.31
N HIS A 669 -15.84 -24.42 -7.07
CA HIS A 669 -15.83 -25.11 -5.79
C HIS A 669 -16.06 -26.61 -5.99
N GLY A 670 -15.53 -27.41 -5.06
CA GLY A 670 -15.81 -28.83 -4.97
C GLY A 670 -17.16 -29.06 -4.27
N VAL A 671 -17.87 -30.10 -4.69
CA VAL A 671 -19.16 -30.48 -4.10
C VAL A 671 -19.22 -31.98 -3.87
N ILE A 672 -19.71 -32.38 -2.68
CA ILE A 672 -20.11 -33.74 -2.36
C ILE A 672 -21.65 -33.77 -2.22
N ASP A 673 -22.30 -34.54 -3.08
CA ASP A 673 -23.77 -34.65 -3.15
C ASP A 673 -24.23 -36.08 -2.80
N HIS A 674 -25.18 -36.19 -1.88
CA HIS A 674 -25.76 -37.45 -1.41
C HIS A 674 -27.06 -37.84 -2.12
N GLY A 675 -27.58 -37.00 -3.02
CA GLY A 675 -28.84 -37.24 -3.75
C GLY A 675 -30.06 -36.56 -3.13
N GLN A 676 -31.26 -36.92 -3.62
CA GLN A 676 -32.49 -36.11 -3.59
C GLN A 676 -33.04 -35.66 -2.23
N ASP A 677 -32.54 -36.18 -1.09
CA ASP A 677 -33.07 -35.89 0.25
C ASP A 677 -32.07 -35.22 1.21
N GLN A 678 -30.85 -34.87 0.76
CA GLN A 678 -29.84 -34.21 1.60
C GLN A 678 -29.22 -32.99 0.90
N ASP A 679 -28.95 -31.94 1.67
CA ASP A 679 -28.26 -30.76 1.16
C ASP A 679 -26.81 -31.10 0.77
N PRO A 680 -26.30 -30.61 -0.37
CA PRO A 680 -24.93 -30.88 -0.80
C PRO A 680 -23.91 -30.12 0.06
N HIS A 681 -22.72 -30.69 0.20
CA HIS A 681 -21.59 -30.08 0.90
C HIS A 681 -20.64 -29.37 -0.07
N ILE A 682 -20.43 -28.07 0.14
CA ILE A 682 -19.60 -27.20 -0.72
C ILE A 682 -18.24 -26.92 -0.07
N PHE A 683 -17.16 -27.06 -0.85
CA PHE A 683 -15.77 -26.79 -0.45
C PHE A 683 -15.09 -25.79 -1.38
N GLN A 684 -14.64 -24.65 -0.85
CA GLN A 684 -14.12 -23.54 -1.66
C GLN A 684 -12.60 -23.54 -1.83
N SER A 685 -11.89 -24.26 -0.95
CA SER A 685 -10.43 -24.36 -0.98
C SER A 685 -10.03 -25.50 -1.92
N VAL A 686 -9.90 -25.16 -3.20
CA VAL A 686 -9.71 -26.10 -4.31
C VAL A 686 -8.37 -25.85 -4.97
N ASP A 687 -7.55 -26.90 -5.05
CA ASP A 687 -6.31 -26.95 -5.80
C ASP A 687 -6.57 -27.51 -7.21
N ALA A 688 -5.86 -27.03 -8.23
CA ALA A 688 -6.00 -27.53 -9.60
C ALA A 688 -4.68 -27.45 -10.37
N ALA A 689 -4.42 -28.43 -11.24
CA ALA A 689 -3.38 -28.37 -12.27
C ALA A 689 -3.66 -29.37 -13.41
N TYR A 690 -3.15 -29.08 -14.61
CA TYR A 690 -3.21 -30.00 -15.74
C TYR A 690 -2.12 -31.06 -15.62
N GLY A 691 -2.46 -32.31 -15.91
CA GLY A 691 -1.48 -33.40 -15.85
C GLY A 691 -2.09 -34.75 -15.52
N THR A 692 -1.25 -35.66 -15.05
CA THR A 692 -1.62 -37.06 -14.80
C THR A 692 -1.33 -37.44 -13.36
N LEU A 693 -2.31 -38.08 -12.71
CA LEU A 693 -2.11 -38.76 -11.44
C LEU A 693 -1.60 -40.18 -11.68
N VAL A 694 -0.55 -40.54 -10.95
CA VAL A 694 0.01 -41.89 -10.96
C VAL A 694 -0.19 -42.49 -9.57
N ASP A 695 -1.02 -43.53 -9.50
CA ASP A 695 -1.19 -44.32 -8.27
C ASP A 695 0.06 -45.17 -8.03
N THR A 696 0.70 -44.91 -6.89
CA THR A 696 1.93 -45.58 -6.44
C THR A 696 1.70 -46.36 -5.15
N GLY A 697 0.47 -46.34 -4.62
CA GLY A 697 0.11 -46.95 -3.35
C GLY A 697 -0.59 -48.29 -3.48
N THR A 698 -1.28 -48.67 -2.39
CA THR A 698 -2.16 -49.85 -2.34
C THR A 698 -3.52 -49.45 -1.79
N ALA A 699 -4.55 -50.28 -1.96
CA ALA A 699 -5.89 -49.99 -1.42
C ALA A 699 -5.90 -49.71 0.10
N ALA A 700 -5.00 -50.35 0.87
CA ALA A 700 -4.88 -50.15 2.31
C ALA A 700 -3.97 -48.97 2.72
N ALA A 701 -3.09 -48.53 1.82
CA ALA A 701 -2.15 -47.43 2.03
C ALA A 701 -2.01 -46.66 0.71
N PRO A 702 -2.99 -45.81 0.37
CA PRO A 702 -3.01 -45.11 -0.91
C PRO A 702 -1.91 -44.06 -0.94
N SER A 703 -1.30 -43.87 -2.12
CA SER A 703 -0.22 -42.90 -2.34
C SER A 703 -0.24 -42.48 -3.80
N LEU A 704 -0.30 -41.17 -4.05
CA LEU A 704 -0.33 -40.62 -5.40
C LEU A 704 0.91 -39.79 -5.65
N SER A 705 1.41 -39.85 -6.88
CA SER A 705 2.32 -38.86 -7.43
C SER A 705 1.62 -38.10 -8.55
N PHE A 706 1.90 -36.81 -8.67
CA PHE A 706 1.33 -35.97 -9.71
C PHE A 706 2.42 -35.57 -10.70
N GLN A 707 2.15 -35.78 -11.98
CA GLN A 707 2.99 -35.33 -13.08
C GLN A 707 2.28 -34.19 -13.80
N GLU A 708 2.71 -32.96 -13.55
CA GLU A 708 2.17 -31.77 -14.20
C GLU A 708 2.52 -31.76 -15.70
N ASP A 709 1.56 -31.40 -16.53
CA ASP A 709 1.78 -31.02 -17.93
C ASP A 709 1.67 -29.49 -18.05
N PRO A 710 2.80 -28.77 -18.13
CA PRO A 710 2.81 -27.31 -18.20
C PRO A 710 2.08 -26.74 -19.43
N GLU A 711 1.96 -27.52 -20.50
CA GLU A 711 1.24 -27.14 -21.74
C GLU A 711 -0.09 -27.89 -21.86
N GLY A 712 -0.58 -28.48 -20.76
CA GLY A 712 -1.73 -29.38 -20.75
C GLY A 712 -3.02 -28.74 -21.28
N SER A 713 -3.22 -27.45 -21.02
CA SER A 713 -4.37 -26.69 -21.57
C SER A 713 -4.40 -26.69 -23.11
N LYS A 714 -3.23 -26.72 -23.76
CA LYS A 714 -3.09 -26.74 -25.23
C LYS A 714 -3.02 -28.14 -25.79
N ASN A 715 -2.33 -29.05 -25.10
CA ASN A 715 -2.12 -30.43 -25.55
C ASN A 715 -3.32 -31.35 -25.25
N GLY A 716 -4.35 -30.83 -24.59
CA GLY A 716 -5.56 -31.57 -24.28
C GLY A 716 -5.42 -32.51 -23.09
N ALA A 717 -4.50 -32.22 -22.16
CA ALA A 717 -4.38 -32.98 -20.92
C ALA A 717 -5.61 -32.77 -20.03
N ASP A 718 -5.92 -33.78 -19.23
CA ASP A 718 -6.98 -33.70 -18.23
C ASP A 718 -6.60 -32.76 -17.09
N LEU A 719 -7.63 -32.21 -16.44
CA LEU A 719 -7.49 -31.32 -15.30
C LEU A 719 -7.66 -32.12 -14.02
N VAL A 720 -6.67 -32.11 -13.13
CA VAL A 720 -6.78 -32.71 -11.81
C VAL A 720 -7.14 -31.64 -10.80
N VAL A 721 -8.23 -31.88 -10.07
CA VAL A 721 -8.74 -30.99 -9.03
C VAL A 721 -8.70 -31.67 -7.68
N SER A 722 -8.36 -30.95 -6.62
CA SER A 722 -8.28 -31.50 -5.27
C SER A 722 -8.84 -30.57 -4.19
N PHE A 723 -9.53 -31.16 -3.21
CA PHE A 723 -10.03 -30.46 -2.02
C PHE A 723 -10.15 -31.41 -0.84
N VAL A 724 -10.20 -30.86 0.39
CA VAL A 724 -10.20 -31.63 1.63
C VAL A 724 -11.60 -31.70 2.24
N VAL A 725 -12.03 -32.90 2.62
CA VAL A 725 -13.35 -33.17 3.21
C VAL A 725 -13.22 -33.90 4.56
N PRO A 726 -14.20 -33.77 5.48
CA PRO A 726 -14.30 -34.65 6.64
C PRO A 726 -14.60 -36.08 6.22
N SER A 727 -13.97 -37.06 6.86
CA SER A 727 -14.19 -38.47 6.52
C SER A 727 -15.63 -38.93 6.75
N HIS A 728 -16.34 -38.38 7.74
CA HIS A 728 -17.73 -38.78 8.04
C HIS A 728 -18.71 -38.48 6.89
N ILE A 729 -18.43 -37.48 6.06
CA ILE A 729 -19.27 -37.17 4.88
C ILE A 729 -19.13 -38.27 3.82
N LEU A 730 -18.01 -38.97 3.77
CA LEU A 730 -17.81 -40.10 2.85
C LEU A 730 -18.34 -41.43 3.41
N ARG A 731 -18.74 -41.49 4.69
CA ARG A 731 -19.24 -42.69 5.36
C ARG A 731 -20.76 -42.86 5.16
N VAL A 732 -21.19 -43.12 3.93
CA VAL A 732 -22.61 -43.37 3.64
C VAL A 732 -22.91 -44.86 3.77
N ALA A 733 -23.87 -45.21 4.64
CA ALA A 733 -24.23 -46.60 4.95
C ALA A 733 -25.22 -47.23 3.93
N GLU A 734 -25.96 -46.42 3.17
CA GLU A 734 -26.98 -46.86 2.21
C GLU A 734 -26.70 -46.31 0.80
N PRO A 735 -26.82 -47.12 -0.28
CA PRO A 735 -26.63 -46.66 -1.65
C PRO A 735 -27.77 -45.70 -2.08
N PRO A 736 -27.50 -44.76 -3.02
CA PRO A 736 -26.28 -44.65 -3.83
C PRO A 736 -25.11 -43.97 -3.09
N ALA A 737 -23.89 -44.35 -3.47
CA ALA A 737 -22.67 -43.70 -2.99
C ALA A 737 -22.63 -42.22 -3.44
N PRO A 738 -22.01 -41.32 -2.66
CA PRO A 738 -22.04 -39.89 -2.95
C PRO A 738 -21.34 -39.54 -4.26
N MET A 739 -21.80 -38.48 -4.89
CA MET A 739 -21.23 -37.90 -6.09
C MET A 739 -20.23 -36.81 -5.73
N VAL A 740 -19.06 -36.84 -6.36
CA VAL A 740 -18.02 -35.81 -6.28
C VAL A 740 -18.13 -34.97 -7.55
N SER A 741 -18.17 -33.64 -7.42
CA SER A 741 -18.24 -32.76 -8.59
C SER A 741 -17.43 -31.48 -8.43
N LEU A 742 -16.97 -30.96 -9.57
CA LEU A 742 -16.48 -29.61 -9.72
C LEU A 742 -17.61 -28.74 -10.28
N GLN A 743 -17.97 -27.68 -9.58
CA GLN A 743 -19.06 -26.79 -9.99
C GLN A 743 -18.61 -25.33 -10.07
N VAL A 744 -19.28 -24.59 -10.95
CA VAL A 744 -19.21 -23.13 -11.01
C VAL A 744 -20.10 -22.55 -9.91
N ARG A 745 -19.56 -21.60 -9.14
CA ARG A 745 -20.32 -20.93 -8.07
C ARG A 745 -21.51 -20.17 -8.68
N SER A 746 -22.70 -20.41 -8.14
CA SER A 746 -23.91 -19.65 -8.51
C SER A 746 -23.94 -18.29 -7.81
N ASP A 747 -23.46 -17.25 -8.50
CA ASP A 747 -23.42 -15.87 -8.01
C ASP A 747 -23.90 -14.88 -9.09
N PHE A 748 -23.77 -13.57 -8.83
CA PHE A 748 -24.16 -12.54 -9.80
C PHE A 748 -23.47 -12.70 -11.16
N ASN A 749 -22.22 -13.17 -11.17
CA ASN A 749 -21.41 -13.31 -12.39
C ASN A 749 -21.92 -14.45 -13.28
N THR A 750 -22.44 -15.52 -12.69
CA THR A 750 -22.74 -16.78 -13.41
C THR A 750 -24.23 -17.01 -13.66
N ARG A 751 -25.12 -16.38 -12.87
CA ARG A 751 -26.59 -16.58 -12.91
C ARG A 751 -27.30 -16.23 -14.22
N GLY A 752 -26.71 -15.39 -15.07
CA GLY A 752 -27.35 -14.91 -16.29
C GLY A 752 -27.24 -15.87 -17.49
N LYS A 753 -26.02 -15.98 -18.05
CA LYS A 753 -25.77 -16.73 -19.30
C LYS A 753 -25.28 -18.17 -19.05
N LEU A 754 -24.37 -18.34 -18.09
CA LEU A 754 -23.75 -19.64 -17.80
C LEU A 754 -24.73 -20.64 -17.16
N ALA A 755 -25.72 -20.16 -16.39
CA ALA A 755 -26.75 -21.01 -15.79
C ALA A 755 -27.63 -21.77 -16.80
N ILE A 756 -27.77 -21.22 -18.02
CA ILE A 756 -28.57 -21.81 -19.10
C ILE A 756 -27.72 -22.81 -19.92
N GLU A 757 -26.43 -22.52 -20.08
CA GLU A 757 -25.50 -23.27 -20.94
C GLU A 757 -24.74 -24.38 -20.18
N VAL A 758 -24.66 -24.29 -18.84
CA VAL A 758 -24.08 -25.31 -17.95
C VAL A 758 -25.19 -25.80 -17.00
N PRO A 759 -25.94 -26.86 -17.37
CA PRO A 759 -27.05 -27.38 -16.56
C PRO A 759 -26.59 -27.72 -15.14
N GLY A 760 -27.21 -27.11 -14.14
CA GLY A 760 -26.85 -27.31 -12.73
C GLY A 760 -25.49 -26.75 -12.31
N MET A 761 -24.84 -25.93 -13.15
CA MET A 761 -23.49 -25.38 -12.93
C MET A 761 -22.37 -26.42 -12.73
N SER A 762 -22.64 -27.70 -13.00
CA SER A 762 -21.64 -28.77 -12.88
C SER A 762 -20.75 -28.81 -14.11
N ILE A 763 -19.44 -28.73 -13.89
CA ILE A 763 -18.43 -28.90 -14.95
C ILE A 763 -18.23 -30.39 -15.18
N PHE A 764 -18.03 -31.14 -14.10
CA PHE A 764 -17.82 -32.60 -14.15
C PHE A 764 -18.27 -33.24 -12.84
N SER A 765 -18.78 -34.47 -12.91
CA SER A 765 -19.24 -35.23 -11.76
C SER A 765 -18.90 -36.71 -11.93
N ALA A 766 -18.40 -37.34 -10.88
CA ALA A 766 -18.11 -38.77 -10.83
C ALA A 766 -18.56 -39.37 -9.49
N ASN A 767 -18.85 -40.67 -9.47
CA ASN A 767 -19.18 -41.35 -8.22
C ASN A 767 -17.91 -41.51 -7.37
N VAL A 768 -18.00 -41.38 -6.04
CA VAL A 768 -16.81 -41.54 -5.16
C VAL A 768 -16.12 -42.91 -5.29
N GLU A 769 -16.88 -43.94 -5.67
CA GLU A 769 -16.38 -45.30 -5.90
C GLU A 769 -15.78 -45.49 -7.31
N ASP A 770 -15.85 -44.49 -8.18
CA ASP A 770 -15.27 -44.52 -9.53
C ASP A 770 -13.74 -44.36 -9.45
N THR A 771 -13.01 -45.44 -9.75
CA THR A 771 -11.55 -45.46 -9.67
C THR A 771 -10.87 -44.83 -10.88
N ASP A 772 -11.60 -44.59 -11.97
CA ASP A 772 -11.04 -43.98 -13.17
C ASP A 772 -10.91 -42.46 -12.97
N TYR A 773 -11.85 -41.85 -12.24
CA TYR A 773 -11.90 -40.40 -12.06
C TYR A 773 -11.68 -39.90 -10.63
N VAL A 774 -11.87 -40.72 -9.59
CA VAL A 774 -11.78 -40.27 -8.19
C VAL A 774 -10.70 -41.02 -7.41
N TYR A 775 -9.86 -40.28 -6.69
CA TYR A 775 -8.88 -40.84 -5.76
C TYR A 775 -8.98 -40.21 -4.38
N LEU A 776 -8.75 -41.03 -3.34
CA LEU A 776 -8.85 -40.62 -1.95
C LEU A 776 -7.50 -40.82 -1.26
N LEU A 777 -7.00 -39.78 -0.59
CA LEU A 777 -5.79 -39.84 0.23
C LEU A 777 -6.05 -39.37 1.66
N PRO A 778 -5.42 -40.01 2.67
CA PRO A 778 -5.34 -39.45 4.02
C PRO A 778 -4.72 -38.06 4.02
N GLU A 779 -5.43 -37.04 4.49
CA GLU A 779 -4.87 -35.69 4.61
C GLU A 779 -3.99 -35.62 5.88
N PRO A 780 -2.70 -35.29 5.77
CA PRO A 780 -1.85 -35.09 6.94
C PRO A 780 -2.29 -33.85 7.72
N GLN A 781 -2.15 -33.88 9.05
CA GLN A 781 -2.36 -32.66 9.82
C GLN A 781 -1.29 -31.63 9.45
N LEU A 782 -1.73 -30.41 9.12
CA LEU A 782 -0.81 -29.31 8.88
C LEU A 782 0.08 -29.13 10.13
N PRO A 783 1.40 -28.96 9.97
CA PRO A 783 2.27 -28.69 11.12
C PRO A 783 1.71 -27.51 11.89
N HIS A 784 1.49 -27.67 13.20
CA HIS A 784 1.02 -26.60 14.08
C HIS A 784 2.06 -25.48 14.16
N ALA A 785 2.07 -24.59 13.18
CA ALA A 785 2.79 -23.34 13.23
C ALA A 785 1.95 -22.35 14.03
N ILE A 786 1.84 -22.56 15.36
CA ILE A 786 1.59 -21.40 16.22
C ILE A 786 2.85 -20.54 16.05
N PRO A 787 2.77 -19.32 15.49
CA PRO A 787 3.92 -18.45 15.39
C PRO A 787 4.27 -18.03 16.81
N ARG A 788 5.07 -18.81 17.51
CA ARG A 788 5.75 -18.34 18.71
C ARG A 788 6.54 -17.14 18.23
N SER A 789 6.20 -15.95 18.70
CA SER A 789 6.95 -14.71 18.44
C SER A 789 8.42 -14.93 18.81
N VAL A 790 9.24 -15.37 17.84
CA VAL A 790 10.67 -15.55 18.01
C VAL A 790 11.30 -14.16 18.02
N ARG A 791 12.07 -13.88 19.07
CA ARG A 791 12.95 -12.71 19.13
C ARG A 791 13.90 -12.77 17.93
N PRO A 792 14.05 -11.70 17.14
CA PRO A 792 15.03 -11.71 16.07
C PRO A 792 16.44 -11.87 16.65
N SER A 793 17.06 -13.01 16.37
CA SER A 793 18.53 -13.14 16.40
C SER A 793 19.07 -12.38 15.20
N SER A 794 19.65 -11.21 15.46
CA SER A 794 20.46 -10.48 14.49
C SER A 794 21.73 -11.27 14.15
N PRO A 795 22.22 -11.28 12.89
CA PRO A 795 23.41 -12.01 12.48
C PRO A 795 24.74 -11.28 12.81
N ASP A 796 24.82 -10.51 13.89
CA ASP A 796 26.08 -9.89 14.35
C ASP A 796 26.70 -10.71 15.51
N PRO A 797 27.69 -11.57 15.25
CA PRO A 797 28.29 -12.43 16.28
C PRO A 797 29.12 -11.67 17.33
N THR A 798 29.29 -10.34 17.23
CA THR A 798 30.21 -9.59 18.09
C THR A 798 29.58 -8.91 19.32
N ARG A 799 28.25 -9.02 19.53
CA ARG A 799 27.55 -8.36 20.66
C ARG A 799 26.89 -9.29 21.69
N ARG A 800 27.42 -10.51 21.86
CA ARG A 800 27.02 -11.40 22.97
C ARG A 800 27.70 -11.00 24.28
N SER A 801 27.12 -10.02 24.98
CA SER A 801 27.22 -9.95 26.44
C SER A 801 26.04 -9.15 27.02
N THR A 802 25.30 -9.82 27.91
CA THR A 802 24.44 -9.24 28.96
C THR A 802 23.32 -8.27 28.53
N ARG A 803 22.27 -8.77 27.86
CA ARG A 803 20.91 -8.20 28.02
C ARG A 803 19.88 -9.32 28.15
N ARG A 804 19.67 -9.76 29.39
CA ARG A 804 18.41 -10.39 29.80
C ARG A 804 17.32 -9.37 29.47
N SER A 805 16.43 -9.71 28.55
CA SER A 805 15.29 -8.89 28.13
C SER A 805 14.49 -8.42 29.35
N ALA A 806 14.59 -7.14 29.71
CA ALA A 806 13.58 -6.49 30.52
C ALA A 806 12.27 -6.52 29.71
N ARG A 807 11.19 -7.03 30.31
CA ARG A 807 9.84 -6.83 29.77
C ARG A 807 9.56 -5.31 29.81
N PRO A 808 8.84 -4.71 28.87
CA PRO A 808 8.52 -3.26 28.88
C PRO A 808 7.70 -2.77 30.08
N ASN A 809 7.42 -3.62 31.08
CA ASN A 809 6.43 -3.40 32.14
C ASN A 809 7.01 -2.73 33.41
N GLU A 810 8.20 -2.13 33.36
CA GLU A 810 8.85 -1.47 34.51
C GLU A 810 9.19 0.01 34.26
N ALA A 811 8.55 0.68 33.30
CA ALA A 811 8.74 2.12 33.07
C ALA A 811 7.75 2.96 33.91
N GLY A 812 7.77 2.80 35.24
CA GLY A 812 6.96 3.64 36.13
C GLY A 812 7.11 3.32 37.62
N ASP A 813 6.98 4.35 38.46
CA ASP A 813 7.16 4.26 39.91
C ASP A 813 5.90 3.81 40.67
N ILE A 814 4.81 3.42 39.98
CA ILE A 814 3.51 3.13 40.61
C ILE A 814 3.19 1.63 40.63
N GLY A 815 3.23 0.94 39.48
CA GLY A 815 2.96 -0.50 39.44
C GLY A 815 2.80 -1.08 38.03
N TYR A 816 1.92 -2.06 37.89
CA TYR A 816 1.80 -2.91 36.70
C TYR A 816 0.58 -2.54 35.83
N GLN A 817 0.81 -2.36 34.52
CA GLN A 817 -0.27 -2.19 33.54
C GLN A 817 -0.73 -3.57 33.03
N HIS A 818 -2.04 -3.84 33.18
CA HIS A 818 -2.71 -4.99 32.55
C HIS A 818 -2.95 -4.76 31.05
N PRO A 819 -3.19 -5.83 30.25
CA PRO A 819 -3.65 -5.68 28.87
C PRO A 819 -4.82 -4.71 28.76
N VAL A 820 -4.82 -3.88 27.71
CA VAL A 820 -5.87 -2.88 27.50
C VAL A 820 -7.15 -3.59 27.09
N ARG A 821 -8.20 -3.43 27.91
CA ARG A 821 -9.51 -4.01 27.63
C ARG A 821 -10.21 -3.18 26.55
N VAL A 822 -10.66 -3.85 25.50
CA VAL A 822 -11.45 -3.26 24.41
C VAL A 822 -12.93 -3.47 24.72
N GLU A 823 -13.70 -2.38 24.72
CA GLU A 823 -15.16 -2.43 24.83
C GLU A 823 -15.76 -2.12 23.46
N LEU A 824 -16.60 -3.02 22.95
CA LEU A 824 -17.34 -2.81 21.70
C LEU A 824 -18.69 -2.13 21.96
N ASP A 825 -19.23 -1.53 20.91
CA ASP A 825 -20.60 -1.02 20.90
C ASP A 825 -21.65 -2.14 21.04
N ALA A 826 -22.91 -1.76 21.26
CA ALA A 826 -23.99 -2.73 21.44
C ALA A 826 -24.17 -3.66 20.21
N ALA A 827 -23.86 -3.16 19.01
CA ALA A 827 -23.90 -3.93 17.77
C ALA A 827 -22.73 -4.93 17.66
N GLY A 828 -21.63 -4.74 18.39
CA GLY A 828 -20.41 -5.52 18.27
C GLY A 828 -19.68 -5.26 16.96
N LYS A 829 -19.77 -4.05 16.41
CA LYS A 829 -19.19 -3.64 15.11
C LYS A 829 -18.11 -2.58 15.24
N GLN A 830 -18.18 -1.75 16.28
CA GLN A 830 -17.25 -0.64 16.50
C GLN A 830 -16.67 -0.68 17.90
N VAL A 831 -15.48 -0.12 18.05
CA VAL A 831 -14.85 0.02 19.36
C VAL A 831 -15.39 1.27 20.05
N ALA A 832 -16.08 1.06 21.17
CA ALA A 832 -16.68 2.13 21.95
C ALA A 832 -15.67 2.79 22.89
N SER A 833 -14.83 1.99 23.56
CA SER A 833 -13.82 2.52 24.50
C SER A 833 -12.65 1.56 24.71
N LEU A 834 -11.53 2.12 25.20
CA LEU A 834 -10.38 1.38 25.70
C LEU A 834 -10.21 1.64 27.19
N THR A 835 -10.04 0.56 27.96
CA THR A 835 -9.80 0.63 29.40
C THR A 835 -8.41 0.08 29.73
N ALA A 836 -7.53 0.94 30.23
CA ALA A 836 -6.24 0.54 30.77
C ALA A 836 -6.32 0.46 32.30
N LYS A 837 -5.97 -0.69 32.88
CA LYS A 837 -5.92 -0.93 34.32
C LYS A 837 -4.48 -0.91 34.83
N LEU A 838 -4.20 0.00 35.74
CA LEU A 838 -2.94 0.12 36.47
C LEU A 838 -3.14 -0.44 37.88
N GLU A 839 -2.55 -1.60 38.14
CA GLU A 839 -2.47 -2.20 39.47
C GLU A 839 -1.29 -1.60 40.23
N ILE A 840 -1.55 -1.13 41.45
CA ILE A 840 -0.54 -0.45 42.27
C ILE A 840 0.22 -1.50 43.06
N THR A 841 1.43 -1.80 42.61
CA THR A 841 2.31 -2.81 43.22
C THR A 841 3.46 -2.18 44.00
N ASN A 842 3.78 -0.90 43.77
CA ASN A 842 4.80 -0.19 44.55
C ASN A 842 4.26 0.11 45.97
N PRO A 843 4.92 -0.36 47.05
CA PRO A 843 4.44 -0.16 48.43
C PRO A 843 4.34 1.32 48.85
N ALA A 844 5.24 2.19 48.35
CA ALA A 844 5.22 3.61 48.64
C ALA A 844 4.04 4.30 47.93
N ALA A 845 3.83 3.99 46.65
CA ALA A 845 2.68 4.48 45.91
C ALA A 845 1.36 3.97 46.50
N TYR A 846 1.33 2.71 46.96
CA TYR A 846 0.18 2.12 47.66
C TYR A 846 -0.14 2.86 48.97
N THR A 847 0.88 3.22 49.75
CA THR A 847 0.67 3.98 50.99
C THR A 847 0.01 5.33 50.70
N VAL A 848 0.53 6.07 49.72
CA VAL A 848 -0.03 7.36 49.27
C VAL A 848 -1.45 7.20 48.74
N PHE A 849 -1.72 6.12 48.00
CA PHE A 849 -3.04 5.81 47.46
C PHE A 849 -4.05 5.41 48.54
N SER A 850 -3.65 4.57 49.49
CA SER A 850 -4.53 4.13 50.60
C SER A 850 -4.89 5.29 51.52
N ALA A 851 -3.99 6.27 51.67
CA ALA A 851 -4.20 7.51 52.44
C ALA A 851 -5.19 8.51 51.81
N GLY A 852 -5.79 8.20 50.66
CA GLY A 852 -6.83 9.03 50.04
C GLY A 852 -6.34 9.99 48.95
N THR A 853 -5.06 9.98 48.60
CA THR A 853 -4.51 10.83 47.53
C THR A 853 -5.22 10.56 46.20
N MET A 854 -5.62 11.61 45.49
CA MET A 854 -6.24 11.47 44.17
C MET A 854 -5.17 11.47 43.07
N PRO A 855 -5.17 10.47 42.16
CA PRO A 855 -4.28 10.48 41.03
C PRO A 855 -4.66 11.58 40.04
N THR A 856 -3.67 12.25 39.46
CA THR A 856 -3.89 13.13 38.31
C THR A 856 -3.53 12.39 37.03
N VAL A 857 -4.40 12.51 36.03
CA VAL A 857 -4.31 11.76 34.77
C VAL A 857 -4.29 12.78 33.63
N SER A 858 -3.30 12.70 32.74
CA SER A 858 -3.16 13.64 31.63
C SER A 858 -2.54 12.96 30.41
N GLN A 859 -3.10 13.19 29.21
CA GLN A 859 -2.50 12.71 27.97
C GLN A 859 -1.23 13.50 27.66
N ARG A 860 -0.14 12.79 27.30
CA ARG A 860 1.16 13.41 26.97
C ARG A 860 1.60 13.16 25.52
N SER A 861 1.08 12.10 24.91
CA SER A 861 1.36 11.72 23.53
C SER A 861 0.13 11.03 22.92
N PRO A 862 0.11 10.77 21.60
CA PRO A 862 -1.08 10.28 20.91
C PRO A 862 -1.68 8.99 21.50
N CYS A 863 -0.84 8.08 21.96
CA CYS A 863 -1.18 6.75 22.43
C CYS A 863 -0.86 6.53 23.92
N THR A 864 -0.49 7.58 24.68
CA THR A 864 -0.17 7.41 26.12
C THR A 864 -0.82 8.44 27.05
N VAL A 865 -1.09 7.97 28.26
CA VAL A 865 -1.57 8.77 29.37
C VAL A 865 -0.57 8.70 30.52
N HIS A 866 -0.31 9.84 31.14
CA HIS A 866 0.54 9.94 32.32
C HIS A 866 -0.30 10.01 33.59
N VAL A 867 -0.03 9.10 34.52
CA VAL A 867 -0.65 9.03 35.85
C VAL A 867 0.36 9.50 36.90
N VAL A 868 -0.05 10.46 37.72
CA VAL A 868 0.75 10.97 38.84
C VAL A 868 0.00 10.74 40.15
N LEU A 869 0.65 10.08 41.10
CA LEU A 869 0.12 9.73 42.40
C LEU A 869 1.10 10.18 43.49
N GLY A 870 0.83 11.34 44.10
CA GLY A 870 1.80 12.01 44.97
C GLY A 870 3.07 12.36 44.19
N THR A 871 4.21 11.84 44.63
CA THR A 871 5.51 11.99 43.94
C THR A 871 5.75 10.95 42.85
N HIS A 872 4.98 9.87 42.83
CA HIS A 872 5.15 8.75 41.90
C HIS A 872 4.49 9.03 40.54
N LYS A 873 5.14 8.57 39.46
CA LYS A 873 4.73 8.83 38.08
C LYS A 873 4.81 7.56 37.25
N GLN A 874 3.84 7.38 36.35
CA GLN A 874 3.85 6.26 35.40
C GLN A 874 3.16 6.64 34.10
N ILE A 875 3.69 6.14 32.98
CA ILE A 875 3.08 6.21 31.66
C ILE A 875 2.28 4.93 31.42
N ILE A 876 1.04 5.10 30.97
CA ILE A 876 0.15 4.03 30.51
C ILE A 876 0.04 4.13 28.99
N ALA A 877 0.31 3.04 28.28
CA ALA A 877 0.27 2.99 26.83
C ALA A 877 -1.01 2.31 26.31
N PHE A 878 -1.49 2.77 25.15
CA PHE A 878 -2.63 2.23 24.42
C PHE A 878 -2.17 1.76 23.03
N PRO A 879 -2.83 0.75 22.43
CA PRO A 879 -2.43 0.18 21.14
C PRO A 879 -2.65 1.14 19.96
N VAL A 880 -3.58 2.09 20.11
CA VAL A 880 -3.99 3.06 19.08
C VAL A 880 -4.12 4.46 19.69
N PRO A 881 -4.19 5.53 18.89
CA PRO A 881 -4.41 6.89 19.39
C PRO A 881 -5.73 7.04 20.15
N ILE A 882 -5.71 7.84 21.20
CA ILE A 882 -6.83 7.97 22.15
C ILE A 882 -7.27 9.42 22.36
N VAL A 883 -8.48 9.58 22.90
CA VAL A 883 -9.05 10.83 23.39
C VAL A 883 -8.91 10.92 24.90
N GLY A 884 -7.78 11.48 25.36
CA GLY A 884 -7.41 11.55 26.77
C GLY A 884 -7.69 12.90 27.46
N SER A 885 -8.38 13.82 26.80
CA SER A 885 -8.85 15.09 27.38
C SER A 885 -9.82 14.87 28.56
N SER A 886 -9.81 15.80 29.52
CA SER A 886 -10.51 15.65 30.81
C SER A 886 -12.02 15.48 30.70
N GLY A 887 -12.65 16.03 29.66
CA GLY A 887 -14.09 15.90 29.43
C GLY A 887 -14.52 14.57 28.80
N ARG A 888 -13.58 13.79 28.25
CA ARG A 888 -13.86 12.55 27.51
C ARG A 888 -13.29 11.31 28.20
N ARG A 889 -12.25 11.46 29.02
CA ARG A 889 -11.69 10.36 29.85
C ARG A 889 -12.52 10.12 31.11
N LYS A 890 -12.62 8.86 31.54
CA LYS A 890 -13.15 8.48 32.85
C LYS A 890 -12.06 7.79 33.66
N VAL A 891 -11.90 8.19 34.93
CA VAL A 891 -10.94 7.57 35.85
C VAL A 891 -11.70 6.85 36.95
N ARG A 892 -11.48 5.54 37.09
CA ARG A 892 -12.10 4.73 38.16
C ARG A 892 -11.02 4.32 39.16
N ILE A 893 -11.33 4.44 40.45
CA ILE A 893 -10.37 4.28 41.55
C ILE A 893 -10.91 3.21 42.51
N ALA A 894 -10.11 2.17 42.76
CA ALA A 894 -10.45 1.14 43.73
C ALA A 894 -9.34 1.00 44.77
N ARG A 895 -9.51 1.66 45.93
CA ARG A 895 -8.49 1.70 46.99
C ARG A 895 -8.32 0.37 47.72
N LYS A 896 -9.41 -0.38 47.93
CA LYS A 896 -9.38 -1.69 48.60
C LYS A 896 -8.67 -2.76 47.78
N SER A 897 -8.80 -2.68 46.46
CA SER A 897 -8.22 -3.62 45.50
C SER A 897 -7.00 -3.04 44.76
N SER A 898 -6.52 -1.88 45.22
CA SER A 898 -5.27 -1.24 44.80
C SER A 898 -5.11 -1.00 43.29
N TYR A 899 -6.13 -0.47 42.60
CA TYR A 899 -6.00 -0.17 41.17
C TYR A 899 -6.62 1.15 40.74
N ILE A 900 -6.12 1.66 39.60
CA ILE A 900 -6.64 2.82 38.86
C ILE A 900 -6.97 2.34 37.45
N GLU A 901 -8.18 2.61 36.97
CA GLU A 901 -8.56 2.41 35.56
C GLU A 901 -8.70 3.75 34.87
N VAL A 902 -8.20 3.81 33.63
CA VAL A 902 -8.35 4.94 32.73
C VAL A 902 -9.13 4.45 31.50
N VAL A 903 -10.35 4.93 31.34
CA VAL A 903 -11.25 4.63 30.23
C VAL A 903 -11.26 5.80 29.26
N VAL A 904 -10.96 5.54 27.99
CA VAL A 904 -10.82 6.57 26.94
C VAL A 904 -11.49 6.14 25.63
N PRO A 905 -12.11 7.07 24.89
CA PRO A 905 -12.45 6.84 23.49
C PRO A 905 -11.21 6.71 22.60
N ILE A 906 -11.39 6.14 21.41
CA ILE A 906 -10.35 6.06 20.38
C ILE A 906 -10.40 7.31 19.50
N ALA A 907 -9.23 7.78 19.04
CA ALA A 907 -9.08 8.89 18.11
C ALA A 907 -8.84 8.40 16.67
N ILE A 908 -9.73 7.53 16.17
CA ILE A 908 -9.73 6.99 14.81
C ILE A 908 -11.16 7.07 14.26
N PRO A 909 -11.41 7.84 13.18
CA PRO A 909 -10.46 8.72 12.48
C PRO A 909 -10.06 9.95 13.31
N PHE A 910 -9.13 10.77 12.79
CA PHE A 910 -8.58 12.00 13.41
C PHE A 910 -9.58 13.11 13.78
N LEU A 911 -10.87 12.92 13.52
CA LEU A 911 -11.92 13.93 13.74
C LEU A 911 -12.04 14.36 15.22
N GLU A 912 -11.70 13.46 16.14
CA GLU A 912 -11.68 13.73 17.58
C GLU A 912 -10.63 14.80 18.00
N PRO A 913 -10.78 15.51 19.13
CA PRO A 913 -9.94 16.66 19.49
C PRO A 913 -8.49 16.31 19.89
N ASP A 914 -8.19 15.04 20.17
CA ASP A 914 -6.89 14.58 20.69
C ASP A 914 -6.16 13.67 19.66
N GLY A 915 -5.63 12.51 20.08
CA GLY A 915 -4.84 11.62 19.24
C GLY A 915 -3.55 12.28 18.74
N TYR A 916 -3.28 12.18 17.44
CA TYR A 916 -2.10 12.81 16.84
C TYR A 916 -2.15 14.34 16.84
N LYS A 917 -3.29 14.99 17.12
CA LYS A 917 -3.32 16.46 17.35
C LYS A 917 -2.44 16.88 18.53
N VAL A 918 -2.18 15.99 19.50
CA VAL A 918 -1.22 16.22 20.60
C VAL A 918 0.21 16.36 20.08
N ASN A 919 0.57 15.61 19.03
CA ASN A 919 1.89 15.61 18.38
C ASN A 919 1.76 15.36 16.86
N GLN A 920 1.35 16.41 16.13
CA GLN A 920 0.88 16.27 14.75
C GLN A 920 1.97 15.98 13.70
N PHE A 921 3.23 16.28 14.01
CA PHE A 921 4.37 16.03 13.13
C PHE A 921 5.44 15.22 13.86
N PRO A 922 5.18 13.94 14.14
CA PRO A 922 6.16 13.10 14.81
C PRO A 922 7.39 12.90 13.93
N VAL A 923 8.57 13.08 14.54
CA VAL A 923 9.84 12.56 14.02
C VAL A 923 10.20 11.38 14.89
N VAL A 924 10.28 10.21 14.27
CA VAL A 924 10.47 8.93 14.95
C VAL A 924 11.87 8.40 14.72
N ARG A 925 12.31 7.54 15.63
CA ARG A 925 13.59 6.84 15.51
C ARG A 925 13.39 5.50 14.84
N ALA A 926 14.13 5.24 13.77
CA ALA A 926 14.19 3.95 13.09
C ALA A 926 15.65 3.49 13.02
N ASN A 927 15.96 2.36 13.68
CA ASN A 927 17.28 1.72 13.67
C ASN A 927 18.48 2.65 13.92
N GLY A 928 18.32 3.64 14.81
CA GLY A 928 19.40 4.57 15.15
C GLY A 928 19.43 5.89 14.36
N SER A 929 18.56 6.03 13.35
CA SER A 929 18.35 7.29 12.62
C SER A 929 16.97 7.90 12.91
N LEU A 930 16.74 9.13 12.47
CA LEU A 930 15.48 9.85 12.54
C LEU A 930 14.81 9.95 11.16
N VAL A 931 13.48 9.94 11.16
CA VAL A 931 12.67 10.14 9.95
C VAL A 931 11.35 10.81 10.33
N SER A 932 10.81 11.63 9.42
CA SER A 932 9.43 12.11 9.56
C SER A 932 8.47 10.92 9.47
N TRP A 933 7.51 10.83 10.40
CA TRP A 933 6.60 9.69 10.44
C TRP A 933 5.43 9.81 9.46
N ASN A 934 4.93 11.03 9.22
CA ASN A 934 3.74 11.28 8.39
C ASN A 934 3.95 12.28 7.24
N ILE A 935 5.19 12.67 6.96
CA ILE A 935 5.54 13.46 5.77
C ILE A 935 6.58 12.70 4.96
N HIS A 936 6.26 12.39 3.71
CA HIS A 936 7.14 11.63 2.82
C HIS A 936 8.39 12.43 2.46
N ARG A 937 9.54 11.76 2.35
CA ARG A 937 10.83 12.36 1.97
C ARG A 937 10.85 12.78 0.51
N VAL A 938 11.61 13.85 0.24
CA VAL A 938 11.83 14.39 -1.11
C VAL A 938 13.32 14.66 -1.36
N PHE A 939 13.76 14.44 -2.59
CA PHE A 939 15.15 14.62 -3.02
C PHE A 939 15.29 15.93 -3.79
N LEU A 940 15.28 17.07 -3.07
CA LEU A 940 15.17 18.41 -3.65
C LEU A 940 16.12 18.66 -4.84
N ASP A 941 17.37 18.19 -4.77
CA ASP A 941 18.35 18.42 -5.83
C ASP A 941 18.06 17.69 -7.14
N LEU A 942 17.19 16.67 -7.12
CA LEU A 942 16.76 15.90 -8.29
C LEU A 942 15.43 16.37 -8.88
N LEU A 943 14.64 17.15 -8.12
CA LEU A 943 13.33 17.59 -8.56
C LEU A 943 13.43 18.73 -9.58
N PRO A 944 12.66 18.69 -10.70
CA PRO A 944 12.59 19.77 -11.67
C PRO A 944 12.16 21.09 -11.02
N VAL A 945 12.65 22.22 -11.55
CA VAL A 945 12.38 23.56 -11.03
C VAL A 945 11.27 24.21 -11.86
N LEU A 946 10.39 24.97 -11.22
CA LEU A 946 9.44 25.86 -11.89
C LEU A 946 10.21 26.99 -12.59
N ASP A 947 10.16 27.03 -13.91
CA ASP A 947 10.86 28.02 -14.72
C ASP A 947 9.95 29.22 -15.01
N ARG A 948 9.97 30.21 -14.11
CA ARG A 948 9.21 31.45 -14.26
C ARG A 948 9.66 32.30 -15.46
N ALA A 949 10.82 32.04 -16.06
CA ALA A 949 11.22 32.75 -17.27
C ALA A 949 10.42 32.30 -18.51
N ASN A 950 9.95 31.05 -18.52
CA ASN A 950 9.23 30.48 -19.66
C ASN A 950 7.70 30.57 -19.54
N ILE A 951 7.18 30.91 -18.37
CA ILE A 951 5.74 30.88 -18.06
C ILE A 951 5.25 32.29 -17.77
N SER A 952 4.24 32.76 -18.51
CA SER A 952 3.55 34.02 -18.19
C SER A 952 2.53 33.86 -17.06
N ASP A 953 2.00 34.96 -16.54
CA ASP A 953 1.11 34.92 -15.36
C ASP A 953 -0.21 34.18 -15.63
N ALA A 954 -0.82 34.34 -16.81
CA ALA A 954 -2.10 33.70 -17.14
C ALA A 954 -2.04 32.15 -17.20
N PRO A 955 -1.08 31.51 -17.91
CA PRO A 955 -0.90 30.07 -17.82
C PRO A 955 -0.62 29.59 -16.40
N LEU A 956 0.22 30.30 -15.63
CA LEU A 956 0.49 29.95 -14.25
C LEU A 956 -0.79 30.02 -13.39
N GLU A 957 -1.58 31.07 -13.54
CA GLU A 957 -2.86 31.26 -12.85
C GLU A 957 -3.79 30.07 -13.01
N SER A 958 -3.96 29.60 -14.25
CA SER A 958 -4.92 28.55 -14.57
C SER A 958 -4.73 27.25 -13.75
N TRP A 959 -3.51 26.74 -13.64
CA TRP A 959 -3.23 25.46 -12.97
C TRP A 959 -2.76 25.62 -11.52
N TYR A 960 -2.01 26.69 -11.23
CA TYR A 960 -1.43 26.89 -9.91
C TYR A 960 -2.50 27.35 -8.90
N CYS A 961 -3.49 28.14 -9.32
CA CYS A 961 -4.63 28.49 -8.46
C CYS A 961 -5.41 27.26 -8.01
N ALA A 962 -5.69 26.33 -8.93
CA ALA A 962 -6.35 25.07 -8.60
C ALA A 962 -5.55 24.26 -7.57
N HIS A 963 -4.22 24.22 -7.70
CA HIS A 963 -3.34 23.57 -6.72
C HIS A 963 -3.39 24.23 -5.33
N LEU A 964 -3.46 25.56 -5.28
CA LEU A 964 -3.45 26.33 -4.03
C LEU A 964 -4.80 26.34 -3.32
N SER A 965 -5.92 26.24 -4.05
CA SER A 965 -7.28 26.32 -3.51
C SER A 965 -7.78 24.98 -2.94
N SER A 966 -7.29 23.87 -3.51
CA SER A 966 -7.74 22.49 -3.22
C SER A 966 -7.24 21.78 -1.95
N PRO A 967 -6.21 22.21 -1.18
CA PRO A 967 -5.71 21.44 -0.04
C PRO A 967 -6.66 21.31 1.15
N ARG A 968 -7.77 22.05 1.17
CA ARG A 968 -8.71 22.10 2.29
C ARG A 968 -9.94 21.25 2.02
N SER A 969 -10.31 20.41 2.98
CA SER A 969 -11.61 19.72 2.94
C SER A 969 -12.77 20.70 3.13
N LEU A 970 -13.99 20.28 2.77
CA LEU A 970 -15.19 21.10 2.95
C LEU A 970 -15.37 21.53 4.41
N ARG A 971 -15.12 20.60 5.36
CA ARG A 971 -15.12 20.90 6.79
C ARG A 971 -14.14 22.02 7.14
N GLU A 972 -12.92 21.97 6.61
CA GLU A 972 -11.89 22.99 6.87
C GLU A 972 -12.24 24.35 6.25
N ARG A 973 -12.95 24.38 5.12
CA ARG A 973 -13.46 25.62 4.51
C ARG A 973 -14.54 26.27 5.39
N ILE A 974 -15.54 25.50 5.80
CA ILE A 974 -16.62 25.96 6.69
C ILE A 974 -16.04 26.47 8.02
N LEU A 975 -15.13 25.68 8.63
CA LEU A 975 -14.45 26.10 9.86
C LEU A 975 -13.70 27.42 9.67
N PHE A 976 -13.06 27.64 8.54
CA PHE A 976 -12.33 28.88 8.27
C PHE A 976 -13.25 30.10 8.11
N GLU A 977 -14.43 29.91 7.51
CA GLU A 977 -15.42 30.97 7.30
C GLU A 977 -16.14 31.35 8.59
N GLU A 978 -16.50 30.36 9.42
CA GLU A 978 -17.25 30.56 10.65
C GLU A 978 -16.36 30.93 11.85
N ASP A 979 -15.13 30.41 11.91
CA ASP A 979 -14.23 30.61 13.05
C ASP A 979 -13.39 31.88 12.91
N LEU A 980 -14.01 33.02 13.26
CA LEU A 980 -13.32 34.30 13.40
C LEU A 980 -12.13 34.26 14.38
N THR A 981 -12.13 33.30 15.32
CA THR A 981 -11.07 33.13 16.32
C THR A 981 -9.92 32.23 15.85
N ARG A 982 -10.05 31.61 14.67
CA ARG A 982 -9.01 30.83 13.97
C ARG A 982 -8.37 29.79 14.89
N THR A 983 -9.20 28.98 15.52
CA THR A 983 -8.82 28.05 16.58
C THR A 983 -8.07 26.83 16.10
N ASP A 984 -8.27 26.39 14.85
CA ASP A 984 -7.58 25.23 14.27
C ASP A 984 -6.19 25.63 13.72
N PRO A 985 -5.10 25.24 14.41
CA PRO A 985 -3.75 25.62 13.99
C PRO A 985 -3.32 24.94 12.68
N LEU A 986 -3.84 23.75 12.34
CA LEU A 986 -3.46 23.06 11.10
C LEU A 986 -4.04 23.80 9.89
N VAL A 987 -5.32 24.16 9.94
CA VAL A 987 -5.97 24.93 8.87
C VAL A 987 -5.23 26.25 8.65
N ASN A 988 -4.84 26.93 9.73
CA ASN A 988 -4.04 28.15 9.64
C ASN A 988 -2.66 27.92 8.99
N VAL A 989 -1.93 26.85 9.36
CA VAL A 989 -0.66 26.49 8.71
C VAL A 989 -0.84 26.18 7.23
N LYS A 990 -1.91 25.47 6.83
CA LYS A 990 -2.25 25.21 5.42
C LYS A 990 -2.42 26.53 4.65
N MET A 991 -3.17 27.48 5.22
CA MET A 991 -3.40 28.79 4.62
C MET A 991 -2.14 29.65 4.52
N THR A 992 -1.36 29.76 5.60
CA THR A 992 -0.09 30.48 5.59
C THR A 992 0.88 29.87 4.56
N THR A 993 0.93 28.54 4.47
CA THR A 993 1.77 27.84 3.48
C THR A 993 1.32 28.12 2.04
N GLY A 994 0.01 28.07 1.77
CA GLY A 994 -0.56 28.46 0.47
C GLY A 994 -0.24 29.90 0.09
N GLY A 995 -0.35 30.85 1.03
CA GLY A 995 0.04 32.24 0.81
C GLY A 995 1.53 32.41 0.50
N ILE A 996 2.42 31.66 1.18
CA ILE A 996 3.86 31.67 0.88
C ILE A 996 4.12 31.14 -0.52
N LEU A 997 3.53 29.99 -0.90
CA LEU A 997 3.68 29.40 -2.23
C LEU A 997 3.18 30.33 -3.34
N MET A 998 2.04 30.99 -3.12
CA MET A 998 1.45 31.97 -4.03
C MET A 998 2.42 33.13 -4.31
N VAL A 999 2.89 33.79 -3.25
CA VAL A 999 3.76 34.98 -3.36
C VAL A 999 5.17 34.59 -3.81
N ALA A 1000 5.67 33.41 -3.43
CA ALA A 1000 6.96 32.92 -3.90
C ALA A 1000 6.98 32.68 -5.42
N ALA A 1001 5.86 32.25 -6.00
CA ALA A 1001 5.72 32.07 -7.44
C ALA A 1001 5.56 33.40 -8.19
N GLY A 1002 5.30 34.51 -7.49
CA GLY A 1002 5.01 35.80 -8.10
C GLY A 1002 3.59 35.87 -8.66
N PHE A 1003 2.64 35.20 -7.99
CA PHE A 1003 1.23 35.25 -8.34
C PHE A 1003 0.59 36.51 -7.73
N LEU A 1004 -0.07 37.34 -8.54
CA LEU A 1004 -0.69 38.65 -8.21
C LEU A 1004 0.27 39.77 -7.73
N GLU A 1005 1.45 39.44 -7.24
CA GLU A 1005 2.50 40.36 -6.81
C GLU A 1005 3.88 39.90 -7.32
N PRO A 1006 4.89 40.79 -7.46
CA PRO A 1006 6.24 40.39 -7.81
C PRO A 1006 6.80 39.35 -6.82
N PRO A 1007 7.52 38.31 -7.29
CA PRO A 1007 7.93 37.19 -6.47
C PRO A 1007 8.78 37.63 -5.28
N LYS A 1008 8.38 37.20 -4.07
CA LYS A 1008 9.15 37.39 -2.84
C LYS A 1008 9.83 36.09 -2.43
N ARG A 1009 11.06 36.20 -1.94
CA ARG A 1009 11.89 35.03 -1.60
C ARG A 1009 12.24 34.93 -0.11
N VAL A 1010 11.83 35.90 0.69
CA VAL A 1010 12.08 35.89 2.13
C VAL A 1010 10.77 36.17 2.86
N PHE A 1011 10.41 35.29 3.79
CA PHE A 1011 9.17 35.37 4.55
C PHE A 1011 9.47 35.41 6.04
N GLY A 1012 9.07 36.47 6.72
CA GLY A 1012 9.18 36.58 8.18
C GLY A 1012 7.87 36.21 8.86
N LEU A 1013 7.83 35.09 9.57
CA LEU A 1013 6.65 34.61 10.30
C LEU A 1013 6.52 35.34 11.65
N LYS A 1014 5.43 36.10 11.82
CA LYS A 1014 5.18 36.92 13.00
C LYS A 1014 4.14 36.29 13.93
N PRO A 1015 4.46 36.01 15.22
CA PRO A 1015 3.47 35.49 16.17
C PRO A 1015 2.30 36.44 16.42
N ASN A 1016 2.50 37.74 16.22
CA ASN A 1016 1.45 38.76 16.24
C ASN A 1016 1.90 39.91 15.32
N PRO A 1017 0.98 40.59 14.59
CA PRO A 1017 1.29 41.77 13.78
C PRO A 1017 2.15 42.86 14.47
N ARG A 1018 2.06 42.98 15.80
CA ARG A 1018 2.80 43.96 16.62
C ARG A 1018 4.19 43.49 17.08
N LYS A 1019 4.56 42.23 16.84
CA LYS A 1019 5.85 41.65 17.23
C LYS A 1019 6.78 41.53 16.03
N ASP A 1020 8.08 41.51 16.30
CA ASP A 1020 9.09 41.13 15.30
C ASP A 1020 8.88 39.66 14.88
N PRO A 1021 9.33 39.28 13.67
CA PRO A 1021 9.30 37.88 13.25
C PRO A 1021 10.12 36.99 14.18
N ASP A 1022 9.58 35.83 14.51
CA ASP A 1022 10.28 34.80 15.30
C ASP A 1022 11.12 33.86 14.42
N MET A 1023 10.78 33.81 13.13
CA MET A 1023 11.36 32.90 12.16
C MET A 1023 11.39 33.56 10.79
N PHE A 1024 12.44 33.28 10.02
CA PHE A 1024 12.53 33.64 8.61
C PHE A 1024 12.66 32.38 7.75
N LEU A 1025 11.94 32.37 6.64
CA LEU A 1025 12.05 31.36 5.58
C LEU A 1025 12.66 32.02 4.35
N PHE A 1026 13.73 31.43 3.82
CA PHE A 1026 14.40 31.86 2.58
C PHE A 1026 14.11 30.84 1.49
N ILE A 1027 13.42 31.23 0.42
CA ILE A 1027 13.00 30.35 -0.66
C ILE A 1027 14.02 30.40 -1.79
N ASP A 1028 14.80 29.33 -1.99
CA ASP A 1028 15.73 29.23 -3.11
C ASP A 1028 14.96 29.00 -4.41
N LYS A 1029 14.12 27.95 -4.44
CA LYS A 1029 13.41 27.48 -5.64
C LYS A 1029 12.06 26.86 -5.32
N ILE A 1030 11.15 26.89 -6.30
CA ILE A 1030 9.92 26.09 -6.33
C ILE A 1030 10.17 24.91 -7.25
N ARG A 1031 9.82 23.69 -6.81
CA ARG A 1031 10.11 22.45 -7.52
C ARG A 1031 8.87 21.58 -7.67
N TYR A 1032 8.87 20.76 -8.72
CA TYR A 1032 7.85 19.76 -8.98
C TYR A 1032 8.22 18.47 -8.22
N ASP A 1033 7.42 18.10 -7.22
CA ASP A 1033 7.43 16.74 -6.68
C ASP A 1033 6.54 15.87 -7.56
N THR A 1034 7.16 15.31 -8.60
CA THR A 1034 6.51 14.56 -9.67
C THR A 1034 5.87 13.26 -9.17
N THR A 1035 6.38 12.65 -8.09
CA THR A 1035 5.79 11.41 -7.54
C THR A 1035 4.56 11.63 -6.70
N SER A 1036 4.41 12.84 -6.17
CA SER A 1036 3.30 13.23 -5.30
C SER A 1036 2.35 14.22 -6.00
N HIS A 1037 2.58 14.52 -7.29
CA HIS A 1037 1.83 15.45 -8.13
C HIS A 1037 1.57 16.81 -7.46
N MET A 1038 2.62 17.39 -6.86
CA MET A 1038 2.52 18.63 -6.06
C MET A 1038 3.76 19.53 -6.17
N MET A 1039 3.63 20.76 -5.67
CA MET A 1039 4.72 21.74 -5.64
C MET A 1039 5.40 21.78 -4.26
N VAL A 1040 6.73 21.85 -4.25
CA VAL A 1040 7.55 21.92 -3.03
C VAL A 1040 8.53 23.08 -3.08
N LEU A 1041 8.66 23.79 -1.96
CA LEU A 1041 9.64 24.86 -1.77
C LEU A 1041 10.95 24.27 -1.25
N ASP A 1042 12.04 24.49 -2.00
CA ASP A 1042 13.41 24.30 -1.56
C ASP A 1042 13.82 25.55 -0.76
N ALA A 1043 13.79 25.43 0.57
CA ALA A 1043 13.85 26.58 1.46
C ALA A 1043 14.84 26.39 2.61
N PHE A 1044 15.19 27.49 3.26
CA PHE A 1044 16.03 27.53 4.45
C PHE A 1044 15.28 28.19 5.59
N ALA A 1045 15.25 27.55 6.76
CA ALA A 1045 14.62 28.07 7.96
C ALA A 1045 15.66 28.65 8.92
N LEU A 1046 15.43 29.90 9.35
CA LEU A 1046 16.15 30.57 10.43
C LEU A 1046 15.18 30.79 11.60
N VAL A 1047 15.43 30.15 12.74
CA VAL A 1047 14.66 30.39 13.97
C VAL A 1047 15.45 31.36 14.84
N LEU A 1048 14.83 32.46 15.25
CA LEU A 1048 15.46 33.42 16.14
C LEU A 1048 15.34 32.92 17.59
N SER A 1049 16.45 32.42 18.12
CA SER A 1049 16.62 31.99 19.51
C SER A 1049 17.61 32.91 20.25
N GLU A 1050 17.69 32.78 21.58
CA GLU A 1050 18.63 33.57 22.39
C GLU A 1050 20.10 33.32 21.98
N ASP A 1051 20.41 32.12 21.49
CA ASP A 1051 21.75 31.75 21.03
C ASP A 1051 22.06 32.30 19.63
N ILE A 1052 21.07 32.36 18.74
CA ILE A 1052 21.26 32.76 17.33
C ILE A 1052 21.18 34.28 17.17
N LEU A 1053 20.26 34.94 17.88
CA LEU A 1053 19.96 36.35 17.71
C LEU A 1053 21.20 37.26 17.80
N PRO A 1054 22.16 37.08 18.74
CA PRO A 1054 23.37 37.90 18.81
C PRO A 1054 24.23 37.86 17.53
N HIS A 1055 24.25 36.71 16.85
CA HIS A 1055 25.09 36.49 15.67
C HIS A 1055 24.52 37.14 14.41
N VAL A 1056 23.20 37.28 14.32
CA VAL A 1056 22.50 37.81 13.13
C VAL A 1056 21.96 39.24 13.31
N ARG A 1057 22.04 39.79 14.53
CA ARG A 1057 21.46 41.09 14.91
C ARG A 1057 21.86 42.25 14.01
N THR A 1058 23.10 42.28 13.53
CA THR A 1058 23.62 43.35 12.67
C THR A 1058 23.10 43.25 11.23
N ALA A 1059 22.79 42.04 10.76
CA ALA A 1059 22.27 41.77 9.42
C ALA A 1059 20.74 41.87 9.33
N LEU A 1060 20.02 41.61 10.44
CA LEU A 1060 18.55 41.61 10.49
C LEU A 1060 17.89 42.92 10.01
N PRO A 1061 18.33 44.13 10.39
CA PRO A 1061 17.72 45.37 9.90
C PRO A 1061 17.84 45.52 8.38
N ARG A 1062 18.95 45.06 7.78
CA ARG A 1062 19.17 45.09 6.32
C ARG A 1062 18.24 44.11 5.61
N LEU A 1063 17.98 42.95 6.22
CA LEU A 1063 17.00 41.99 5.72
C LEU A 1063 15.59 42.57 5.80
N ALA A 1064 15.17 43.03 6.99
CA ALA A 1064 13.83 43.52 7.26
C ALA A 1064 13.46 44.82 6.50
N ALA A 1065 14.44 45.65 6.16
CA ALA A 1065 14.23 46.85 5.33
C ALA A 1065 14.26 46.56 3.81
N GLY A 1066 14.56 45.32 3.40
CA GLY A 1066 14.65 44.94 2.00
C GLY A 1066 13.28 44.84 1.34
N PRO A 1067 13.09 45.35 0.10
CA PRO A 1067 11.81 45.27 -0.62
C PRO A 1067 11.38 43.84 -0.97
N ALA A 1068 12.22 42.83 -0.70
CA ALA A 1068 12.01 41.42 -1.00
C ALA A 1068 11.49 40.58 0.19
N VAL A 1069 11.30 41.18 1.38
CA VAL A 1069 10.75 40.47 2.55
C VAL A 1069 9.24 40.64 2.63
N MET A 1070 8.51 39.53 2.62
CA MET A 1070 7.10 39.52 2.99
C MET A 1070 6.95 39.16 4.48
N HIS A 1071 6.26 40.01 5.23
CA HIS A 1071 5.85 39.64 6.58
C HIS A 1071 4.48 38.95 6.51
N ALA A 1072 4.48 37.63 6.34
CA ALA A 1072 3.25 36.85 6.32
C ALA A 1072 2.57 36.94 7.70
N PRO A 1073 1.34 37.49 7.81
CA PRO A 1073 0.61 37.47 9.07
C PRO A 1073 0.20 36.04 9.36
N VAL A 1074 0.78 35.45 10.40
CA VAL A 1074 0.33 34.18 10.98
C VAL A 1074 -1.10 34.40 11.46
N LEU A 1075 -2.02 33.60 10.91
CA LEU A 1075 -3.45 33.80 11.05
C LEU A 1075 -3.96 33.45 12.45
N GLY A 1076 -3.41 32.40 13.08
CA GLY A 1076 -3.79 31.87 14.40
C GLY A 1076 -2.85 32.26 15.56
N TRP A 1077 -2.01 33.27 15.36
CA TRP A 1077 -1.04 33.80 16.33
C TRP A 1077 -0.14 32.72 16.98
N GLU A 1078 -0.06 32.68 18.32
CA GLU A 1078 0.85 31.80 19.09
C GLU A 1078 0.54 30.30 18.89
N ARG A 1079 -0.73 29.92 18.65
CA ARG A 1079 -1.10 28.50 18.44
C ARG A 1079 -0.57 27.97 17.11
N GLU A 1080 -0.70 28.76 16.04
CA GLU A 1080 -0.12 28.42 14.73
C GLU A 1080 1.41 28.42 14.81
N MET A 1081 2.04 29.40 15.48
CA MET A 1081 3.50 29.42 15.67
C MET A 1081 4.03 28.20 16.44
N CYS A 1082 3.28 27.69 17.42
CA CYS A 1082 3.63 26.43 18.09
C CYS A 1082 3.65 25.26 17.10
N LEU A 1083 2.72 25.24 16.15
CA LEU A 1083 2.64 24.20 15.13
C LEU A 1083 3.76 24.33 14.08
N TRP A 1084 4.08 25.56 13.64
CA TRP A 1084 5.26 25.85 12.80
C TRP A 1084 6.56 25.37 13.44
N ARG A 1085 6.76 25.57 14.75
CA ARG A 1085 7.95 25.04 15.44
C ARG A 1085 7.98 23.51 15.49
N ARG A 1086 6.82 22.85 15.52
CA ARG A 1086 6.71 21.38 15.52
C ARG A 1086 6.92 20.76 14.13
N ILE A 1087 6.50 21.44 13.06
CA ILE A 1087 6.66 20.91 11.70
C ILE A 1087 8.10 21.04 11.19
N LEU A 1088 8.86 22.06 11.63
CA LEU A 1088 10.22 22.33 11.14
C LEU A 1088 11.18 21.12 11.16
N PRO A 1089 11.31 20.35 12.26
CA PRO A 1089 12.14 19.14 12.26
C PRO A 1089 11.67 18.10 11.25
N ALA A 1090 10.36 17.93 11.09
CA ALA A 1090 9.81 17.01 10.09
C ALA A 1090 10.16 17.48 8.66
N LEU A 1091 10.09 18.78 8.36
CA LEU A 1091 10.47 19.33 7.05
C LEU A 1091 11.98 19.28 6.78
N ALA A 1092 12.82 19.35 7.82
CA ALA A 1092 14.26 19.17 7.72
C ALA A 1092 14.63 17.70 7.44
N GLU A 1093 14.03 16.76 8.19
CA GLU A 1093 14.20 15.32 7.94
C GLU A 1093 13.64 14.91 6.58
N ARG A 1094 12.58 15.59 6.10
CA ARG A 1094 11.97 15.36 4.78
C ARG A 1094 12.98 15.44 3.63
N CYS A 1095 13.91 16.39 3.67
CA CYS A 1095 14.91 16.59 2.61
C CYS A 1095 16.35 16.23 3.01
N ARG A 1096 16.55 15.59 4.17
CA ARG A 1096 17.88 15.22 4.65
C ARG A 1096 18.53 14.16 3.74
N THR A 1097 19.67 14.51 3.18
CA THR A 1097 20.42 13.65 2.23
C THR A 1097 21.94 13.73 2.36
N THR A 1098 22.51 14.74 3.03
CA THR A 1098 23.97 14.96 3.04
C THR A 1098 24.62 14.90 4.42
N TRP A 1099 23.82 14.84 5.48
CA TRP A 1099 24.29 14.90 6.86
C TRP A 1099 23.57 13.90 7.77
N THR A 1100 24.24 13.53 8.87
CA THR A 1100 23.75 12.61 9.90
C THR A 1100 23.65 13.30 11.25
N HIS A 1101 22.76 12.79 12.10
CA HIS A 1101 22.73 13.20 13.51
C HIS A 1101 24.00 12.73 14.22
N ARG A 1102 24.61 13.63 14.99
CA ARG A 1102 25.84 13.36 15.76
C ARG A 1102 25.51 12.76 17.14
N ALA A 1103 26.52 12.20 17.81
CA ALA A 1103 26.36 11.64 19.15
C ALA A 1103 26.02 12.69 20.22
N ASP A 1104 26.36 13.95 19.98
CA ASP A 1104 26.04 15.13 20.79
C ASP A 1104 24.81 15.90 20.26
N CYS A 1105 24.03 15.31 19.33
CA CYS A 1105 22.82 15.94 18.81
C CYS A 1105 21.85 16.27 19.94
N GLU A 1106 21.24 17.46 19.90
CA GLU A 1106 20.32 17.96 20.92
C GLU A 1106 19.04 17.12 21.03
N TYR A 1107 18.72 16.36 19.98
CA TYR A 1107 17.61 15.41 20.02
C TYR A 1107 17.95 14.14 20.79
N ARG A 1108 19.22 13.88 21.11
CA ARG A 1108 19.68 12.66 21.77
C ARG A 1108 19.80 12.87 23.28
N VAL A 1109 18.85 12.34 24.03
CA VAL A 1109 18.80 12.41 25.51
C VAL A 1109 19.32 11.10 26.09
N VAL A 1110 20.44 11.14 26.82
CA VAL A 1110 20.96 10.00 27.57
C VAL A 1110 20.29 9.97 28.94
N GLN A 1111 19.61 8.87 29.27
CA GLN A 1111 18.96 8.65 30.55
C GLN A 1111 19.98 8.21 31.63
N PRO A 1112 19.66 8.35 32.92
CA PRO A 1112 20.54 7.95 34.03
C PRO A 1112 20.94 6.47 34.02
N ASP A 1113 20.13 5.60 33.43
CA ASP A 1113 20.37 4.16 33.28
C ASP A 1113 21.27 3.81 32.07
N GLY A 1114 21.77 4.82 31.35
CA GLY A 1114 22.59 4.68 30.15
C GLY A 1114 21.79 4.42 28.86
N SER A 1115 20.46 4.36 28.92
CA SER A 1115 19.62 4.29 27.72
C SER A 1115 19.60 5.65 26.99
N VAL A 1116 19.28 5.63 25.70
CA VAL A 1116 19.28 6.83 24.85
C VAL A 1116 17.90 7.00 24.24
N HIS A 1117 17.24 8.11 24.59
CA HIS A 1117 15.94 8.49 24.06
C HIS A 1117 16.12 9.63 23.07
N TRP A 1118 15.43 9.57 21.94
CA TRP A 1118 15.40 10.68 21.01
C TRP A 1118 14.16 11.53 21.28
N GLN A 1119 14.35 12.81 21.55
CA GLN A 1119 13.26 13.74 21.84
C GLN A 1119 13.61 15.10 21.23
N ILE A 1120 12.80 15.54 20.27
CA ILE A 1120 12.84 16.93 19.82
C ILE A 1120 12.46 17.82 21.01
N PRO A 1121 13.28 18.82 21.38
CA PRO A 1121 12.97 19.77 22.45
C PRO A 1121 11.59 20.40 22.23
N ARG A 1122 10.61 19.96 23.03
CA ARG A 1122 9.30 20.61 23.11
C ARG A 1122 9.42 21.66 24.20
N GLY A 1123 9.24 22.94 23.88
CA GLY A 1123 9.10 23.94 24.93
C GLY A 1123 8.00 23.52 25.92
N PRO A 1124 8.12 23.83 27.21
CA PRO A 1124 7.07 23.57 28.18
C PRO A 1124 5.73 24.16 27.68
N PRO A 1125 4.57 23.51 27.96
CA PRO A 1125 3.25 24.05 27.60
C PRO A 1125 3.00 25.50 28.08
N ASN A 1126 3.79 25.97 29.06
CA ASN A 1126 3.66 27.27 29.72
C ASN A 1126 4.90 28.19 29.55
N SER A 1127 5.91 27.86 28.73
CA SER A 1127 7.02 28.82 28.49
C SER A 1127 6.65 29.81 27.40
N LYS A 1128 6.81 31.11 27.69
CA LYS A 1128 6.53 32.21 26.74
C LYS A 1128 7.53 32.29 25.57
N ARG A 1129 8.53 31.41 25.54
CA ARG A 1129 9.51 31.25 24.45
C ARG A 1129 9.75 29.75 24.26
N LEU A 1130 9.27 29.19 23.16
CA LEU A 1130 9.74 27.88 22.70
C LEU A 1130 11.17 28.09 22.19
N GLY A 1131 12.11 27.24 22.62
CA GLY A 1131 13.48 27.24 22.12
C GLY A 1131 13.57 26.94 20.63
N ASP A 1132 14.80 26.84 20.12
CA ASP A 1132 15.05 26.44 18.74
C ASP A 1132 14.70 24.95 18.55
N PRO A 1133 13.73 24.60 17.69
CA PRO A 1133 13.36 23.21 17.46
C PRO A 1133 14.36 22.47 16.57
N LEU A 1134 15.28 23.16 15.87
CA LEU A 1134 16.20 22.59 14.90
C LEU A 1134 17.57 22.25 15.54
N CYS A 1135 17.99 21.00 15.38
CA CYS A 1135 19.31 20.54 15.85
C CYS A 1135 20.47 21.24 15.13
N THR A 1136 21.64 21.27 15.76
CA THR A 1136 22.84 21.86 15.13
C THR A 1136 23.43 20.98 14.03
N CYS A 1137 23.07 19.70 13.94
CA CYS A 1137 23.61 18.77 12.94
C CYS A 1137 23.31 19.20 11.50
N GLY A 1138 22.13 19.78 11.25
CA GLY A 1138 21.70 20.28 9.94
C GLY A 1138 22.06 21.75 9.66
N ARG A 1139 22.60 22.49 10.64
CA ARG A 1139 22.87 23.93 10.47
C ARG A 1139 24.00 24.19 9.50
N GLY A 1140 23.79 25.14 8.59
CA GLY A 1140 24.78 25.51 7.56
C GLY A 1140 25.08 24.39 6.56
N ARG A 1141 24.30 23.30 6.55
CA ARG A 1141 24.41 22.22 5.57
C ARG A 1141 23.55 22.53 4.35
N ASP A 1142 24.05 22.18 3.17
CA ASP A 1142 23.37 22.37 1.88
C ASP A 1142 22.96 23.82 1.56
N VAL A 1143 23.66 24.80 2.13
CA VAL A 1143 23.35 26.25 1.99
C VAL A 1143 23.93 26.91 0.74
N GLY A 1144 24.32 26.11 -0.27
CA GLY A 1144 24.88 26.62 -1.53
C GLY A 1144 23.95 27.61 -2.24
N GLY A 1145 22.63 27.45 -2.08
CA GLY A 1145 21.64 28.40 -2.57
C GLY A 1145 21.73 29.78 -1.94
N MET A 1146 21.97 29.85 -0.62
CA MET A 1146 22.14 31.12 0.09
C MET A 1146 23.44 31.82 -0.26
N MET A 1147 24.49 31.08 -0.58
CA MET A 1147 25.78 31.68 -0.91
C MET A 1147 25.77 32.46 -2.23
N ARG A 1148 24.82 32.17 -3.13
CA ARG A 1148 24.62 32.91 -4.39
C ARG A 1148 24.02 34.30 -4.18
N GLU A 1149 23.34 34.53 -3.07
CA GLU A 1149 22.67 35.79 -2.75
C GLU A 1149 23.43 36.54 -1.66
N GLY A 1150 24.11 37.64 -2.00
CA GLY A 1150 24.96 38.39 -1.06
C GLY A 1150 24.24 38.80 0.23
N ALA A 1151 22.95 39.11 0.15
CA ALA A 1151 22.13 39.46 1.32
C ALA A 1151 21.85 38.27 2.26
N TRP A 1152 21.95 37.03 1.78
CA TRP A 1152 21.62 35.82 2.54
C TRP A 1152 22.86 35.19 3.19
N GLN A 1153 24.06 35.46 2.66
CA GLN A 1153 25.32 34.88 3.12
C GLN A 1153 25.54 34.99 4.63
N ALA A 1154 25.19 36.13 5.24
CA ALA A 1154 25.34 36.36 6.68
C ALA A 1154 24.50 35.39 7.55
N PHE A 1155 23.42 34.83 7.01
CA PHE A 1155 22.51 33.93 7.70
C PHE A 1155 22.82 32.45 7.43
N ALA A 1156 23.56 32.15 6.35
CA ALA A 1156 23.82 30.79 5.88
C ALA A 1156 24.34 29.82 6.97
N PRO A 1157 25.25 30.19 7.89
CA PRO A 1157 25.70 29.28 8.94
C PRO A 1157 24.64 28.87 9.96
N PHE A 1158 23.54 29.61 10.06
CA PHE A 1158 22.53 29.49 11.13
C PHE A 1158 21.20 28.89 10.66
N VAL A 1159 21.05 28.64 9.37
CA VAL A 1159 19.82 28.05 8.81
C VAL A 1159 19.89 26.53 8.73
N THR A 1160 18.73 25.89 8.62
CA THR A 1160 18.60 24.49 8.19
C THR A 1160 17.76 24.43 6.92
N ARG A 1161 18.20 23.64 5.92
CA ARG A 1161 17.42 23.38 4.70
C ARG A 1161 16.16 22.57 5.03
N ILE A 1162 15.02 22.95 4.47
CA ILE A 1162 13.72 22.32 4.65
C ILE A 1162 13.01 22.14 3.31
N ALA A 1163 12.13 21.14 3.22
CA ALA A 1163 11.21 20.97 2.09
C ALA A 1163 9.77 21.27 2.53
N LEU A 1164 9.28 22.47 2.20
CA LEU A 1164 7.95 22.95 2.59
C LEU A 1164 6.94 22.77 1.45
N SER A 1165 5.75 22.27 1.75
CA SER A 1165 4.68 22.11 0.77
C SER A 1165 3.30 22.17 1.42
N LEU A 1166 2.25 22.21 0.60
CA LEU A 1166 0.88 22.07 1.07
C LEU A 1166 0.66 20.70 1.75
N LEU A 1167 -0.28 20.69 2.69
CA LEU A 1167 -0.84 19.49 3.32
C LEU A 1167 -2.31 19.42 2.93
N PHE A 1168 -2.74 18.27 2.39
CA PHE A 1168 -4.06 18.10 1.79
C PHE A 1168 -5.06 17.49 2.78
N GLY A 1169 -6.36 17.76 2.57
CA GLY A 1169 -7.44 17.05 3.25
C GLY A 1169 -7.44 15.55 2.92
N VAL A 1170 -8.05 14.74 3.78
CA VAL A 1170 -8.06 13.27 3.64
C VAL A 1170 -9.33 12.84 2.91
N ALA A 1171 -9.26 12.69 1.58
CA ALA A 1171 -10.44 12.51 0.74
C ALA A 1171 -11.32 11.30 1.10
N HIS A 1172 -10.73 10.22 1.61
CA HIS A 1172 -11.45 9.01 2.00
C HIS A 1172 -11.99 9.06 3.46
N VAL A 1173 -11.90 10.21 4.12
CA VAL A 1173 -12.51 10.47 5.44
C VAL A 1173 -13.40 11.72 5.39
N GLU A 1174 -13.01 12.71 4.58
CA GLU A 1174 -13.69 14.00 4.45
C GLU A 1174 -13.91 14.34 2.98
N GLN A 1175 -15.03 14.99 2.71
CA GLN A 1175 -15.34 15.50 1.39
C GLN A 1175 -14.41 16.67 1.02
N ILE A 1176 -13.83 16.62 -0.18
CA ILE A 1176 -12.88 17.64 -0.68
C ILE A 1176 -13.51 18.59 -1.71
N VAL A 1177 -14.36 18.05 -2.60
CA VAL A 1177 -15.04 18.79 -3.68
C VAL A 1177 -16.54 18.81 -3.39
N ASP A 1178 -17.19 19.96 -3.59
CA ASP A 1178 -18.66 20.07 -3.55
C ASP A 1178 -19.23 19.66 -4.92
N PRO A 1179 -20.08 18.63 -5.01
CA PRO A 1179 -20.74 18.23 -6.25
C PRO A 1179 -21.51 19.37 -6.93
N LEU A 1180 -22.01 20.36 -6.16
CA LEU A 1180 -22.82 21.45 -6.70
C LEU A 1180 -21.98 22.57 -7.33
N GLU A 1181 -20.84 22.95 -6.74
CA GLU A 1181 -19.90 23.91 -7.35
C GLU A 1181 -19.30 23.34 -8.64
N SER A 1182 -19.01 22.03 -8.70
CA SER A 1182 -18.42 21.38 -9.87
C SER A 1182 -19.32 21.33 -11.12
N VAL A 1183 -20.63 21.53 -10.98
CA VAL A 1183 -21.59 21.48 -12.10
C VAL A 1183 -21.89 22.87 -12.65
N GLU A 1184 -21.84 23.92 -11.82
CA GLU A 1184 -22.08 25.30 -12.23
C GLU A 1184 -20.82 25.99 -12.79
N ASP A 1185 -19.63 25.71 -12.23
CA ASP A 1185 -18.37 26.28 -12.72
C ASP A 1185 -17.97 25.72 -14.11
N PHE A 1186 -18.26 24.45 -14.39
CA PHE A 1186 -17.96 23.85 -15.71
C PHE A 1186 -18.99 24.21 -16.79
N LYS A 1187 -20.25 24.48 -16.43
CA LYS A 1187 -21.27 24.93 -17.39
C LYS A 1187 -21.15 26.43 -17.73
N SER A 1188 -20.62 27.23 -16.82
CA SER A 1188 -20.49 28.68 -17.01
C SER A 1188 -19.34 29.08 -17.94
N GLU A 1189 -18.41 28.18 -18.26
CA GLU A 1189 -17.34 28.43 -19.25
C GLU A 1189 -17.82 28.26 -20.72
N GLU A 1190 -18.94 27.59 -21.00
CA GLU A 1190 -19.48 27.47 -22.38
C GLU A 1190 -20.35 28.67 -22.81
N GLU A 1191 -20.81 29.54 -21.90
CA GLU A 1191 -21.74 30.63 -22.23
C GLU A 1191 -21.43 31.97 -21.54
N ALA A 1192 -20.21 32.52 -21.64
CA ALA A 1192 -20.01 33.98 -21.49
C ALA A 1192 -18.62 34.48 -21.94
N PRO A 1193 -18.51 35.38 -22.94
CA PRO A 1193 -17.34 36.23 -23.07
C PRO A 1193 -17.47 37.43 -22.11
N GLY A 1194 -16.68 37.41 -21.04
CA GLY A 1194 -16.26 38.61 -20.33
C GLY A 1194 -17.17 39.12 -19.22
N THR A 1195 -17.10 38.48 -18.05
CA THR A 1195 -17.19 39.20 -16.76
C THR A 1195 -16.56 38.35 -15.65
N LEU A 1196 -15.53 38.89 -15.00
CA LEU A 1196 -14.83 38.29 -13.86
C LEU A 1196 -15.77 38.04 -12.67
N PRO A 1197 -15.77 36.85 -12.05
CA PRO A 1197 -16.29 36.67 -10.69
C PRO A 1197 -15.36 37.39 -9.70
N PRO A 1198 -15.87 37.94 -8.58
CA PRO A 1198 -15.02 38.52 -7.55
C PRO A 1198 -14.23 37.42 -6.85
N GLY A 1199 -12.91 37.41 -7.02
CA GLY A 1199 -12.02 36.48 -6.32
C GLY A 1199 -12.09 36.62 -4.79
N PRO A 1200 -11.67 35.60 -4.03
CA PRO A 1200 -11.71 35.63 -2.58
C PRO A 1200 -10.79 36.72 -2.05
N ALA A 1201 -11.39 37.74 -1.42
CA ALA A 1201 -10.66 38.82 -0.77
C ALA A 1201 -9.91 38.27 0.46
N VAL A 1202 -8.60 38.05 0.33
CA VAL A 1202 -7.70 38.00 1.47
C VAL A 1202 -7.61 39.44 2.02
N PRO A 1203 -7.89 39.70 3.32
CA PRO A 1203 -7.81 41.06 3.84
C PRO A 1203 -6.35 41.49 3.94
N VAL A 1204 -5.89 42.25 2.94
CA VAL A 1204 -4.67 43.04 3.01
C VAL A 1204 -4.92 44.19 3.98
N ALA A 1205 -4.50 44.03 5.23
CA ALA A 1205 -4.52 45.10 6.21
C ALA A 1205 -3.52 46.19 5.79
N ALA A 1206 -4.02 47.21 5.08
CA ALA A 1206 -3.26 48.39 4.71
C ALA A 1206 -2.91 49.24 5.95
N ILE A 1207 -1.64 49.22 6.35
CA ILE A 1207 -1.09 50.23 7.25
C ILE A 1207 -0.64 51.42 6.37
N ARG A 1208 -1.45 52.48 6.30
CA ARG A 1208 -1.01 53.80 5.84
C ARG A 1208 -0.93 54.74 7.03
N SER A 1209 0.28 55.09 7.45
CA SER A 1209 0.56 56.28 8.25
C SER A 1209 0.99 57.43 7.35
N LYS A 1210 0.35 58.60 7.54
CA LYS A 1210 0.87 59.98 7.32
C LYS A 1210 -0.32 60.92 7.62
N SER A 1211 -0.28 61.67 8.72
CA SER A 1211 0.38 62.98 8.85
C SER A 1211 -0.69 64.08 8.81
N MET A 1212 -0.83 64.79 9.93
CA MET A 1212 -1.71 65.93 10.14
C MET A 1212 -1.56 67.03 9.08
N ALA A 1213 -2.69 67.59 8.64
CA ALA A 1213 -2.84 69.03 8.39
C ALA A 1213 -4.32 69.44 8.62
N LYS A 1214 -4.53 70.41 9.51
CA LYS A 1214 -5.80 71.14 9.73
C LYS A 1214 -6.28 71.80 8.44
N VAL A 1215 -7.59 71.90 8.23
CA VAL A 1215 -8.35 73.18 8.15
C VAL A 1215 -9.86 72.88 7.96
N ARG A 1216 -10.67 73.77 8.53
CA ARG A 1216 -12.13 73.86 8.67
C ARG A 1216 -12.94 73.72 7.36
N GLY A 1217 -14.22 73.36 7.49
CA GLY A 1217 -15.29 73.88 6.63
C GLY A 1217 -16.45 72.93 6.35
N THR A 1218 -17.50 73.03 7.16
CA THR A 1218 -18.93 73.10 6.78
C THR A 1218 -19.49 72.34 5.56
N ASP A 1219 -20.53 71.56 5.88
CA ASP A 1219 -21.86 71.56 5.24
C ASP A 1219 -22.18 70.71 3.99
N LEU A 1220 -23.28 69.98 4.21
CA LEU A 1220 -24.45 69.75 3.34
C LEU A 1220 -24.44 68.61 2.30
N GLN A 1221 -25.45 67.76 2.55
CA GLN A 1221 -26.45 67.19 1.62
C GLN A 1221 -26.11 65.99 0.75
N ASP A 1222 -26.83 64.91 1.08
CA ASP A 1222 -27.81 64.21 0.24
C ASP A 1222 -27.50 63.97 -1.24
N GLY A 1223 -27.76 62.71 -1.64
CA GLY A 1223 -28.47 62.48 -2.89
C GLY A 1223 -27.85 61.45 -3.82
N ALA A 1224 -28.24 60.20 -3.60
CA ALA A 1224 -28.79 59.29 -4.60
C ALA A 1224 -28.05 58.99 -5.93
N ALA A 1225 -27.88 57.68 -6.11
CA ALA A 1225 -28.11 56.92 -7.34
C ALA A 1225 -27.09 57.02 -8.48
N LYS A 1226 -26.17 56.05 -8.52
CA LYS A 1226 -26.32 54.86 -9.39
C LYS A 1226 -25.49 53.70 -8.87
#